data_AF-A0A078A7J0-F1
#
_entry.id   AF-A0A078A7J0-F1
#
_cell.length_a   1.000
_cell.length_b   1.000
_cell.length_c   1.000
_cell.angle_alpha   90.00
_cell.angle_beta   90.00
_cell.angle_gamma   90.00
#
_symmetry.space_group_name_H-M   'P 1'
#
loop_
_entity.id
_entity.type
_entity.pdbx_description
1 polymer ?
#
loop_
_entity_poly.entity_id
_entity_poly.type
_entity_poly.pdbx_seq_one_letter_code
_entity_poly.pdbx_strand_id
1 'polypeptide(L)'
;MLLKFRKIMRQPIKQKRVDKILMDGNSLVLEDLVQLTKENAKIEIAQNSWKKLGEARAIVEKLSKQDEPVYGITTGFGRFSNVKIPYESLIDLQYNLIRSHATGVGKLLPLDAAKRVTALRINTLAKGYSGCSLETVQRLVEMFNAGCIPWIPDQGSVGASGDLVPLAHIGLSLIGEGLVWNPNSLRYEHSSKVFEELGIKKAELKAKDGLSLINGTQFICGVGSIAVEKALIGIKSATIISALSFLALKGHADAFDERIQDIRIHYGQKVIGEVMRELLPYGKNIENKDDVQDPYSMRCITQVLGPSFEGVFFSKEGIEIEMNTGSDNPLVFSDREPHIVSGGNFHGEFPAKQLDVLAMYNHEIASISFMRAKRLLNPNKSLGMPAFLTMRGGTNSGLMTWENVAASLVSENKVLCHPSSIDTAETCADKEDHVSMGAFSARKACIVADNVLSVLAVELLAAAHALQYRFEHEPGFSIYHPGLKKVYEKIKSISPPLHSDRYTVPEYKLMKEYISSGEMWDTVQAFMGTSNYGINFAHAEGDSSGKLRIQQVPRDSEGNLKYTKMRELQTQAGQLQKLGLSYNSISEDELKEAIMYYKKYIKAENVVSVLDASQDDLGARANYGRGNQNIEDTAYEQFLQKFSNFQVNRYNQDAIQQCLLIGSIDIQDLKEQCKNKNPLNRDERLDMIHALRQLDERSRRTVKTVFDSHSRLFYMNGDHNNMGYIVSGFYQSRKVKPIVIYLDVHSDARVKEDGPHSGTWISEIYDRGECQNAYVIGLSYLSNSDAAIGNLEKNNVQFKDFTWDEIQRRGGSSKAIPQMTEQIISDIKSRYGKNYPVILSICGDTVSGLPCSASNEVVGYPAEDIYPMMSKMIEELNVECLNVSELKPSLDKTKNNACGEFLSYSVYMYSQTLIKKSK
;
A
#
# COMPACT_ATOMS: atom_id res chain seq x y z
N MET A 1 -2.75 2.08 10.40
CA MET A 1 -3.26 0.70 10.15
C MET A 1 -4.64 0.65 9.51
N LEU A 2 -5.70 1.23 10.10
CA LEU A 2 -7.08 1.18 9.58
C LEU A 2 -7.23 1.45 8.06
N LEU A 3 -6.46 2.41 7.51
CA LEU A 3 -6.44 2.70 6.07
C LEU A 3 -5.96 1.52 5.20
N LYS A 4 -5.00 0.70 5.67
CA LYS A 4 -4.57 -0.54 4.97
C LYS A 4 -5.73 -1.54 4.90
N PHE A 5 -6.44 -1.74 6.01
CA PHE A 5 -7.60 -2.63 6.08
C PHE A 5 -8.73 -2.17 5.14
N ARG A 6 -9.12 -0.89 5.20
CA ARG A 6 -10.11 -0.30 4.28
C ARG A 6 -9.68 -0.46 2.81
N LYS A 7 -8.42 -0.17 2.49
CA LYS A 7 -7.83 -0.35 1.15
C LYS A 7 -7.97 -1.80 0.68
N ILE A 8 -7.51 -2.78 1.45
CA ILE A 8 -7.49 -4.18 1.02
C ILE A 8 -8.91 -4.75 0.91
N MET A 9 -9.83 -4.37 1.80
CA MET A 9 -11.24 -4.72 1.65
C MET A 9 -11.79 -4.16 0.33
N ARG A 10 -11.68 -2.85 0.11
CA ARG A 10 -12.25 -2.17 -1.06
C ARG A 10 -11.48 -2.34 -2.38
N GLN A 11 -10.30 -2.96 -2.38
CA GLN A 11 -9.58 -3.33 -3.59
C GLN A 11 -10.38 -4.40 -4.37
N PRO A 12 -10.50 -4.31 -5.71
CA PRO A 12 -11.08 -5.40 -6.50
C PRO A 12 -10.22 -6.66 -6.40
N ILE A 13 -10.84 -7.83 -6.58
CA ILE A 13 -10.13 -9.11 -6.64
C ILE A 13 -9.49 -9.26 -8.02
N LYS A 14 -10.23 -9.03 -9.11
CA LYS A 14 -9.68 -9.06 -10.47
C LYS A 14 -8.76 -7.85 -10.67
N GLN A 15 -7.46 -8.11 -10.71
CA GLN A 15 -6.45 -7.10 -11.02
C GLN A 15 -6.35 -6.85 -12.53
N LYS A 16 -5.89 -5.65 -12.89
CA LYS A 16 -5.61 -5.30 -14.28
C LYS A 16 -4.46 -6.17 -14.80
N ARG A 17 -4.69 -6.84 -15.94
CA ARG A 17 -3.66 -7.64 -16.62
C ARG A 17 -2.40 -6.82 -16.93
N VAL A 18 -1.23 -7.41 -16.69
CA VAL A 18 0.08 -6.90 -17.11
C VAL A 18 0.85 -7.97 -17.87
N ASP A 19 1.60 -7.57 -18.91
CA ASP A 19 2.33 -8.53 -19.75
C ASP A 19 3.63 -9.03 -19.11
N LYS A 20 4.18 -8.27 -18.16
CA LYS A 20 5.45 -8.53 -17.48
C LYS A 20 5.42 -8.13 -16.00
N ILE A 21 6.09 -8.92 -15.17
CA ILE A 21 6.45 -8.63 -13.79
C ILE A 21 7.97 -8.46 -13.70
N LEU A 22 8.41 -7.36 -13.11
CA LEU A 22 9.82 -7.07 -12.87
C LEU A 22 10.23 -7.63 -11.50
N MET A 23 11.09 -8.65 -11.49
CA MET A 23 11.62 -9.25 -10.26
C MET A 23 12.91 -8.57 -9.84
N ASP A 24 12.92 -8.08 -8.60
CA ASP A 24 14.09 -7.48 -7.95
C ASP A 24 14.45 -8.14 -6.61
N GLY A 25 13.72 -9.18 -6.19
CA GLY A 25 13.90 -9.86 -4.91
C GLY A 25 13.47 -9.02 -3.69
N ASN A 26 12.72 -7.94 -3.87
CA ASN A 26 12.34 -7.02 -2.78
C ASN A 26 10.88 -6.54 -2.83
N SER A 27 10.25 -6.49 -4.00
CA SER A 27 8.95 -5.79 -4.19
C SER A 27 7.78 -6.65 -4.69
N LEU A 28 7.94 -7.98 -4.78
CA LEU A 28 6.92 -8.88 -5.32
C LEU A 28 5.72 -8.99 -4.36
N VAL A 29 4.50 -8.76 -4.84
CA VAL A 29 3.26 -8.93 -4.06
C VAL A 29 2.47 -10.16 -4.52
N LEU A 30 1.52 -10.62 -3.69
CA LEU A 30 0.61 -11.73 -3.97
C LEU A 30 -0.11 -11.55 -5.31
N GLU A 31 -0.54 -10.32 -5.60
CA GLU A 31 -1.17 -9.94 -6.85
C GLU A 31 -0.29 -10.21 -8.08
N ASP A 32 1.04 -10.09 -7.97
CA ASP A 32 1.97 -10.36 -9.07
C ASP A 32 2.09 -11.86 -9.35
N LEU A 33 2.05 -12.71 -8.32
CA LEU A 33 1.98 -14.17 -8.49
C LEU A 33 0.72 -14.56 -9.27
N VAL A 34 -0.43 -13.93 -8.99
CA VAL A 34 -1.68 -14.17 -9.74
C VAL A 34 -1.55 -13.76 -11.20
N GLN A 35 -0.84 -12.66 -11.51
CA GLN A 35 -0.55 -12.24 -12.88
C GLN A 35 0.34 -13.25 -13.62
N LEU A 36 1.39 -13.76 -12.96
CA LEU A 36 2.29 -14.78 -13.51
C LEU A 36 1.57 -16.11 -13.79
N THR A 37 0.59 -16.50 -12.97
CA THR A 37 -0.05 -17.82 -13.11
C THR A 37 -1.31 -17.84 -13.94
N LYS A 38 -2.27 -16.94 -13.68
CA LYS A 38 -3.59 -16.89 -14.33
C LYS A 38 -3.57 -16.07 -15.62
N GLU A 39 -2.87 -14.93 -15.61
CA GLU A 39 -2.81 -14.01 -16.74
C GLU A 39 -1.61 -14.27 -17.69
N ASN A 40 -0.75 -15.24 -17.35
CA ASN A 40 0.48 -15.60 -18.06
C ASN A 40 1.43 -14.41 -18.32
N ALA A 41 1.56 -13.52 -17.34
CA ALA A 41 2.60 -12.49 -17.35
C ALA A 41 3.99 -13.14 -17.38
N LYS A 42 4.94 -12.50 -18.08
CA LYS A 42 6.34 -12.95 -18.13
C LYS A 42 7.18 -12.34 -17.01
N ILE A 43 8.22 -13.05 -16.59
CA ILE A 43 9.23 -12.56 -15.65
C ILE A 43 10.32 -11.80 -16.40
N GLU A 44 10.72 -10.66 -15.88
CA GLU A 44 11.94 -9.94 -16.26
C GLU A 44 12.74 -9.63 -14.99
N ILE A 45 14.03 -9.92 -14.93
CA ILE A 45 14.87 -9.58 -13.76
C ILE A 45 15.39 -8.16 -13.91
N ALA A 46 15.31 -7.37 -12.84
CA ALA A 46 15.78 -5.98 -12.84
C ALA A 46 17.29 -5.88 -13.12
N GLN A 47 17.70 -4.87 -13.89
CA GLN A 47 19.13 -4.68 -14.25
C GLN A 47 20.07 -4.58 -13.04
N ASN A 48 19.60 -3.97 -11.94
CA ASN A 48 20.37 -3.89 -10.69
C ASN A 48 20.50 -5.26 -10.00
N SER A 49 19.52 -6.14 -10.15
CA SER A 49 19.57 -7.52 -9.66
C SER A 49 20.56 -8.38 -10.44
N TRP A 50 20.64 -8.20 -11.78
CA TRP A 50 21.70 -8.81 -12.58
C TRP A 50 23.10 -8.35 -12.14
N LYS A 51 23.26 -7.06 -11.83
CA LYS A 51 24.53 -6.54 -11.29
C LYS A 51 24.91 -7.22 -9.96
N LYS A 52 23.99 -7.27 -8.99
CA LYS A 52 24.22 -7.94 -7.69
C LYS A 52 24.53 -9.44 -7.85
N LEU A 53 23.81 -10.14 -8.72
CA LEU A 53 24.10 -11.53 -9.07
C LEU A 53 25.53 -11.69 -9.59
N GLY A 54 25.99 -10.80 -10.47
CA GLY A 54 27.38 -10.78 -10.96
C GLY A 54 28.43 -10.54 -9.87
N GLU A 55 28.18 -9.58 -8.98
CA GLU A 55 29.06 -9.28 -7.84
C GLU A 55 29.18 -10.49 -6.90
N ALA A 56 28.06 -11.08 -6.47
CA ALA A 56 28.06 -12.28 -5.63
C ALA A 56 28.67 -13.50 -6.36
N ARG A 57 28.46 -13.64 -7.67
CA ARG A 57 29.02 -14.73 -8.45
C ARG A 57 30.55 -14.65 -8.52
N ALA A 58 31.12 -13.46 -8.70
CA ALA A 58 32.57 -13.26 -8.72
C ALA A 58 33.24 -13.67 -7.39
N ILE A 59 32.54 -13.49 -6.26
CA ILE A 59 33.01 -13.92 -4.94
C ILE A 59 33.05 -15.45 -4.86
N VAL A 60 31.98 -16.14 -5.29
CA VAL A 60 31.94 -17.62 -5.33
C VAL A 60 33.04 -18.18 -6.24
N GLU A 61 33.31 -17.55 -7.39
CA GLU A 61 34.35 -18.00 -8.33
C GLU A 61 35.79 -17.72 -7.88
N LYS A 62 35.99 -16.75 -6.98
CA LYS A 62 37.26 -16.54 -6.29
C LYS A 62 37.48 -17.61 -5.23
N LEU A 63 36.47 -17.83 -4.37
CA LEU A 63 36.56 -18.75 -3.23
C LEU A 63 36.61 -20.22 -3.65
N SER A 64 35.91 -20.61 -4.73
CA SER A 64 35.94 -22.00 -5.21
C SER A 64 37.33 -22.47 -5.64
N LYS A 65 38.23 -21.55 -6.01
CA LYS A 65 39.62 -21.82 -6.42
C LYS A 65 40.62 -21.79 -5.26
N GLN A 66 40.16 -21.54 -4.04
CA GLN A 66 41.01 -21.50 -2.84
C GLN A 66 40.95 -22.84 -2.10
N ASP A 67 42.04 -23.15 -1.38
CA ASP A 67 42.15 -24.37 -0.57
C ASP A 67 41.35 -24.32 0.75
N GLU A 68 40.83 -23.15 1.13
CA GLU A 68 40.08 -22.95 2.36
C GLU A 68 38.68 -23.61 2.28
N PRO A 69 38.22 -24.29 3.35
CA PRO A 69 36.91 -24.93 3.37
C PRO A 69 35.79 -23.90 3.55
N VAL A 70 34.93 -23.75 2.55
CA VAL A 70 33.77 -22.85 2.53
C VAL A 70 32.50 -23.67 2.33
N TYR A 71 31.58 -23.59 3.29
CA TYR A 71 30.36 -24.40 3.33
C TYR A 71 29.58 -24.35 2.01
N GLY A 72 29.26 -25.50 1.43
CA GLY A 72 28.46 -25.62 0.21
C GLY A 72 29.12 -25.06 -1.07
N ILE A 73 30.40 -24.68 -1.00
CA ILE A 73 31.21 -24.25 -2.15
C ILE A 73 32.41 -25.18 -2.36
N THR A 74 33.21 -25.42 -1.31
CA THR A 74 34.37 -26.35 -1.33
C THR A 74 34.20 -27.50 -0.32
N THR A 75 33.01 -27.66 0.26
CA THR A 75 32.65 -28.76 1.17
C THR A 75 31.39 -29.50 0.74
N GLY A 76 31.15 -30.67 1.32
CA GLY A 76 29.84 -31.34 1.29
C GLY A 76 28.74 -30.57 2.05
N PHE A 77 27.53 -31.13 2.04
CA PHE A 77 26.31 -30.53 2.61
C PHE A 77 25.83 -31.30 3.86
N GLY A 78 25.03 -30.64 4.71
CA GLY A 78 24.42 -31.26 5.89
C GLY A 78 25.45 -31.95 6.80
N ARG A 79 25.26 -33.24 7.10
CA ARG A 79 26.22 -34.03 7.91
C ARG A 79 27.64 -34.10 7.34
N PHE A 80 27.80 -33.88 6.03
CA PHE A 80 29.08 -33.86 5.32
C PHE A 80 29.70 -32.46 5.17
N SER A 81 29.21 -31.45 5.91
CA SER A 81 29.76 -30.08 5.95
C SER A 81 31.27 -30.00 6.20
N ASN A 82 31.84 -31.01 6.88
CA ASN A 82 33.24 -31.06 7.26
C ASN A 82 34.12 -31.84 6.24
N VAL A 83 33.53 -32.35 5.16
CA VAL A 83 34.25 -33.05 4.08
C VAL A 83 34.65 -32.03 3.02
N LYS A 84 35.95 -31.76 2.87
CA LYS A 84 36.49 -30.94 1.78
C LYS A 84 36.35 -31.68 0.45
N ILE A 85 35.94 -30.98 -0.60
CA ILE A 85 35.71 -31.52 -1.94
C ILE A 85 36.79 -30.95 -2.89
N PRO A 86 37.46 -31.79 -3.71
CA PRO A 86 38.41 -31.31 -4.73
C PRO A 86 37.75 -30.39 -5.77
N TYR A 87 38.51 -29.46 -6.33
CA TYR A 87 38.01 -28.46 -7.29
C TYR A 87 37.33 -29.10 -8.51
N GLU A 88 37.95 -30.16 -9.03
CA GLU A 88 37.49 -30.98 -10.14
C GLU A 88 36.15 -31.68 -9.86
N SER A 89 35.81 -31.94 -8.59
CA SER A 89 34.55 -32.60 -8.19
C SER A 89 33.43 -31.61 -7.83
N LEU A 90 33.68 -30.29 -7.84
CA LEU A 90 32.68 -29.31 -7.42
C LEU A 90 31.46 -29.21 -8.35
N ILE A 91 31.63 -29.57 -9.63
CA ILE A 91 30.54 -29.62 -10.62
C ILE A 91 29.68 -30.86 -10.36
N ASP A 92 30.30 -32.04 -10.28
CA ASP A 92 29.61 -33.32 -9.97
C ASP A 92 28.84 -33.22 -8.66
N LEU A 93 29.40 -32.54 -7.65
CA LEU A 93 28.73 -32.25 -6.38
C LEU A 93 27.37 -31.55 -6.58
N GLN A 94 27.26 -30.59 -7.51
CA GLN A 94 25.98 -29.89 -7.76
C GLN A 94 24.96 -30.80 -8.46
N TYR A 95 25.39 -31.53 -9.51
CA TYR A 95 24.49 -32.44 -10.24
C TYR A 95 24.00 -33.59 -9.33
N ASN A 96 24.88 -34.15 -8.52
CA ASN A 96 24.54 -35.21 -7.59
C ASN A 96 23.68 -34.71 -6.42
N LEU A 97 23.86 -33.47 -5.96
CA LEU A 97 22.94 -32.82 -5.01
C LEU A 97 21.51 -32.78 -5.57
N ILE A 98 21.33 -32.22 -6.77
CA ILE A 98 20.01 -32.14 -7.43
C ILE A 98 19.36 -33.53 -7.56
N ARG A 99 20.08 -34.50 -8.12
CA ARG A 99 19.55 -35.86 -8.34
C ARG A 99 19.20 -36.59 -7.05
N SER A 100 20.05 -36.51 -6.02
CA SER A 100 19.83 -37.18 -4.74
C SER A 100 18.72 -36.56 -3.88
N HIS A 101 18.41 -35.27 -4.10
CA HIS A 101 17.39 -34.56 -3.34
C HIS A 101 16.04 -34.49 -4.04
N ALA A 102 15.95 -34.84 -5.33
CA ALA A 102 14.69 -34.92 -6.09
C ALA A 102 13.83 -36.17 -5.73
N THR A 103 13.67 -36.43 -4.44
CA THR A 103 13.03 -37.64 -3.87
C THR A 103 11.56 -37.43 -3.46
N GLY A 104 10.96 -36.31 -3.87
CA GLY A 104 9.59 -35.94 -3.52
C GLY A 104 8.53 -36.97 -3.95
N VAL A 105 7.49 -37.11 -3.13
CA VAL A 105 6.41 -38.10 -3.29
C VAL A 105 5.03 -37.44 -3.22
N GLY A 106 3.97 -38.24 -3.31
CA GLY A 106 2.59 -37.77 -3.18
C GLY A 106 1.98 -37.38 -4.53
N LYS A 107 1.11 -36.36 -4.51
CA LYS A 107 0.45 -35.85 -5.72
C LYS A 107 1.32 -34.78 -6.35
N LEU A 108 1.19 -34.60 -7.66
CA LEU A 108 1.77 -33.46 -8.36
C LEU A 108 1.08 -32.15 -7.93
N LEU A 109 1.84 -31.10 -7.68
CA LEU A 109 1.31 -29.76 -7.49
C LEU A 109 0.45 -29.33 -8.71
N PRO A 110 -0.70 -28.68 -8.50
CA PRO A 110 -1.42 -28.00 -9.57
C PRO A 110 -0.50 -27.00 -10.29
N LEU A 111 -0.69 -26.82 -11.61
CA LEU A 111 0.17 -25.98 -12.45
C LEU A 111 0.33 -24.54 -11.91
N ASP A 112 -0.73 -23.97 -11.33
CA ASP A 112 -0.68 -22.68 -10.61
C ASP A 112 0.34 -22.71 -9.46
N ALA A 113 0.27 -23.71 -8.57
CA ALA A 113 1.22 -23.84 -7.48
C ALA A 113 2.66 -24.03 -7.99
N ALA A 114 2.88 -24.93 -8.95
CA ALA A 114 4.21 -25.16 -9.52
C ALA A 114 4.81 -23.90 -10.17
N LYS A 115 3.99 -23.10 -10.87
CA LYS A 115 4.38 -21.76 -11.35
C LYS A 115 4.80 -20.84 -10.20
N ARG A 116 4.01 -20.72 -9.12
CA ARG A 116 4.33 -19.82 -8.00
C ARG A 116 5.63 -20.20 -7.31
N VAL A 117 5.85 -21.49 -7.03
CA VAL A 117 7.11 -21.98 -6.43
C VAL A 117 8.31 -21.63 -7.33
N THR A 118 8.19 -21.85 -8.64
CA THR A 118 9.24 -21.53 -9.61
C THR A 118 9.51 -20.02 -9.70
N ALA A 119 8.45 -19.21 -9.76
CA ALA A 119 8.54 -17.75 -9.78
C ALA A 119 9.21 -17.19 -8.51
N LEU A 120 8.88 -17.72 -7.33
CA LEU A 120 9.51 -17.31 -6.09
C LEU A 120 10.99 -17.72 -6.03
N ARG A 121 11.39 -18.87 -6.59
CA ARG A 121 12.82 -19.23 -6.67
C ARG A 121 13.60 -18.23 -7.53
N ILE A 122 13.01 -17.79 -8.64
CA ILE A 122 13.59 -16.71 -9.47
C ILE A 122 13.69 -15.41 -8.67
N ASN A 123 12.65 -15.00 -7.94
CA ASN A 123 12.67 -13.75 -7.15
C ASN A 123 13.73 -13.79 -6.04
N THR A 124 13.88 -14.91 -5.33
CA THR A 124 14.92 -15.09 -4.31
C THR A 124 16.33 -15.01 -4.90
N LEU A 125 16.57 -15.66 -6.05
CA LEU A 125 17.83 -15.53 -6.78
C LEU A 125 18.09 -14.08 -7.23
N ALA A 126 17.08 -13.40 -7.77
CA ALA A 126 17.14 -11.99 -8.18
C ALA A 126 17.44 -11.01 -7.03
N LYS A 127 17.34 -11.43 -5.76
CA LYS A 127 17.79 -10.60 -4.62
C LYS A 127 19.31 -10.39 -4.63
N GLY A 128 20.07 -11.32 -5.23
CA GLY A 128 21.50 -11.19 -5.51
C GLY A 128 22.46 -11.74 -4.45
N TYR A 129 21.97 -12.32 -3.35
CA TYR A 129 22.83 -12.83 -2.25
C TYR A 129 23.15 -14.34 -2.36
N SER A 130 22.69 -15.01 -3.41
CA SER A 130 22.88 -16.45 -3.61
C SER A 130 24.20 -16.85 -4.26
N GLY A 131 24.87 -15.98 -5.02
CA GLY A 131 26.09 -16.33 -5.77
C GLY A 131 25.90 -17.39 -6.88
N CYS A 132 24.65 -17.64 -7.29
CA CYS A 132 24.29 -18.51 -8.41
C CYS A 132 24.78 -17.93 -9.75
N SER A 133 25.16 -18.79 -10.70
CA SER A 133 25.55 -18.42 -12.05
C SER A 133 24.44 -17.68 -12.79
N LEU A 134 24.80 -16.57 -13.45
CA LEU A 134 23.85 -15.73 -14.20
C LEU A 134 23.18 -16.55 -15.30
N GLU A 135 23.91 -17.46 -15.94
CA GLU A 135 23.39 -18.35 -16.97
C GLU A 135 22.32 -19.31 -16.41
N THR A 136 22.53 -19.87 -15.22
CA THR A 136 21.56 -20.75 -14.55
C THR A 136 20.28 -19.99 -14.21
N VAL A 137 20.40 -18.76 -13.68
CA VAL A 137 19.25 -17.87 -13.41
C VAL A 137 18.52 -17.52 -14.72
N GLN A 138 19.26 -17.19 -15.77
CA GLN A 138 18.70 -16.85 -17.09
C GLN A 138 17.92 -18.03 -17.70
N ARG A 139 18.43 -19.27 -17.62
CA ARG A 139 17.67 -20.45 -18.09
C ARG A 139 16.41 -20.70 -17.27
N LEU A 140 16.43 -20.43 -15.97
CA LEU A 140 15.24 -20.58 -15.12
C LEU A 140 14.13 -19.58 -15.53
N VAL A 141 14.52 -18.35 -15.88
CA VAL A 141 13.63 -17.32 -16.45
C VAL A 141 13.12 -17.71 -17.84
N GLU A 142 13.99 -18.19 -18.73
CA GLU A 142 13.62 -18.65 -20.09
C GLU A 142 12.61 -19.80 -20.03
N MET A 143 12.88 -20.81 -19.20
CA MET A 143 12.01 -21.95 -18.97
C MET A 143 10.62 -21.49 -18.48
N PHE A 144 10.56 -20.65 -17.44
CA PHE A 144 9.30 -20.09 -16.95
C PHE A 144 8.55 -19.28 -18.04
N ASN A 145 9.25 -18.40 -18.75
CA ASN A 145 8.67 -17.50 -19.76
C ASN A 145 8.18 -18.20 -21.03
N ALA A 146 8.71 -19.40 -21.31
CA ALA A 146 8.20 -20.29 -22.34
C ALA A 146 6.89 -21.01 -21.91
N GLY A 147 6.50 -20.92 -20.63
CA GLY A 147 5.40 -21.72 -20.07
C GLY A 147 5.81 -23.16 -19.74
N CYS A 148 7.11 -23.46 -19.77
CA CYS A 148 7.68 -24.74 -19.40
C CYS A 148 7.85 -24.80 -17.88
N ILE A 149 7.04 -25.58 -17.18
CA ILE A 149 6.96 -25.53 -15.70
C ILE A 149 7.36 -26.88 -15.09
N PRO A 150 8.24 -26.93 -14.08
CA PRO A 150 8.70 -28.18 -13.46
C PRO A 150 7.57 -29.03 -12.88
N TRP A 151 7.73 -30.34 -12.97
CA TRP A 151 6.93 -31.31 -12.23
C TRP A 151 7.37 -31.33 -10.77
N ILE A 152 6.51 -30.92 -9.82
CA ILE A 152 6.86 -30.77 -8.40
C ILE A 152 5.89 -31.59 -7.53
N PRO A 153 6.35 -32.62 -6.79
CA PRO A 153 5.54 -33.36 -5.83
C PRO A 153 5.09 -32.51 -4.64
N ASP A 154 3.94 -32.87 -4.04
CA ASP A 154 3.36 -32.17 -2.91
C ASP A 154 3.88 -32.63 -1.53
N GLN A 155 4.75 -33.65 -1.46
CA GLN A 155 5.30 -34.16 -0.20
C GLN A 155 6.81 -34.40 -0.28
N GLY A 156 7.48 -34.22 0.87
CA GLY A 156 8.91 -34.47 1.05
C GLY A 156 9.68 -33.33 1.73
N SER A 157 9.15 -32.10 1.72
CA SER A 157 9.75 -31.00 2.51
C SER A 157 9.32 -31.06 3.98
N VAL A 158 10.30 -30.88 4.87
CA VAL A 158 10.13 -30.61 6.31
C VAL A 158 10.33 -29.13 6.66
N GLY A 159 10.71 -28.28 5.70
CA GLY A 159 10.99 -26.86 5.91
C GLY A 159 12.16 -26.61 6.88
N ALA A 160 13.19 -27.46 6.83
CA ALA A 160 14.40 -27.45 7.66
C ALA A 160 15.48 -26.57 7.02
N SER A 161 16.37 -27.15 6.20
CA SER A 161 17.22 -26.45 5.22
C SER A 161 16.42 -25.88 4.03
N GLY A 162 15.23 -25.33 4.32
CA GLY A 162 14.24 -24.97 3.32
C GLY A 162 13.57 -26.17 2.66
N ASP A 163 13.00 -25.92 1.48
CA ASP A 163 12.18 -26.83 0.70
C ASP A 163 13.02 -27.68 -0.27
N LEU A 164 14.13 -28.26 0.23
CA LEU A 164 15.12 -28.99 -0.57
C LEU A 164 14.51 -29.95 -1.59
N VAL A 165 13.60 -30.80 -1.13
CA VAL A 165 13.04 -31.90 -1.92
C VAL A 165 12.17 -31.43 -3.11
N PRO A 166 11.12 -30.61 -2.93
CA PRO A 166 10.35 -30.10 -4.06
C PRO A 166 11.15 -29.10 -4.94
N LEU A 167 12.08 -28.31 -4.37
CA LEU A 167 12.90 -27.40 -5.17
C LEU A 167 13.98 -28.13 -5.99
N ALA A 168 14.46 -29.31 -5.55
CA ALA A 168 15.34 -30.16 -6.35
C ALA A 168 14.71 -30.61 -7.66
N HIS A 169 13.39 -30.79 -7.73
CA HIS A 169 12.69 -31.07 -9.00
C HIS A 169 12.72 -29.90 -9.99
N ILE A 170 12.82 -28.64 -9.52
CA ILE A 170 13.08 -27.47 -10.38
C ILE A 170 14.48 -27.55 -10.97
N GLY A 171 15.49 -27.84 -10.14
CA GLY A 171 16.87 -28.03 -10.60
C GLY A 171 17.01 -29.20 -11.58
N LEU A 172 16.33 -30.32 -11.31
CA LEU A 172 16.32 -31.52 -12.15
C LEU A 172 15.75 -31.21 -13.54
N SER A 173 14.61 -30.51 -13.58
CA SER A 173 14.02 -29.99 -14.82
C SER A 173 15.00 -29.08 -15.57
N LEU A 174 15.68 -28.17 -14.87
CA LEU A 174 16.55 -27.16 -15.47
C LEU A 174 17.83 -27.74 -16.10
N ILE A 175 18.36 -28.86 -15.58
CA ILE A 175 19.46 -29.60 -16.21
C ILE A 175 19.01 -30.53 -17.36
N GLY A 176 17.70 -30.56 -17.67
CA GLY A 176 17.13 -31.37 -18.73
C GLY A 176 16.80 -32.81 -18.35
N GLU A 177 16.77 -33.12 -17.04
CA GLU A 177 16.28 -34.38 -16.47
C GLU A 177 14.84 -34.20 -15.96
N GLY A 178 14.19 -35.27 -15.49
CA GLY A 178 12.83 -35.17 -14.92
C GLY A 178 11.76 -34.75 -15.94
N LEU A 179 10.66 -34.19 -15.43
CA LEU A 179 9.47 -33.84 -16.22
C LEU A 179 9.14 -32.35 -16.11
N VAL A 180 8.60 -31.78 -17.20
CA VAL A 180 8.10 -30.40 -17.29
C VAL A 180 6.77 -30.36 -18.03
N TRP A 181 5.92 -29.39 -17.70
CA TRP A 181 4.72 -29.08 -18.45
C TRP A 181 5.08 -28.54 -19.83
N ASN A 182 4.70 -29.24 -20.89
CA ASN A 182 4.83 -28.77 -22.26
C ASN A 182 3.64 -27.84 -22.60
N PRO A 183 3.86 -26.55 -22.90
CA PRO A 183 2.79 -25.60 -23.26
C PRO A 183 2.11 -25.95 -24.59
N ASN A 184 2.77 -26.68 -25.49
CA ASN A 184 2.23 -27.05 -26.80
C ASN A 184 1.31 -28.28 -26.70
N SER A 185 1.71 -29.31 -25.95
CA SER A 185 0.95 -30.56 -25.81
C SER A 185 -0.03 -30.58 -24.63
N LEU A 186 0.10 -29.62 -23.70
CA LEU A 186 -0.67 -29.50 -22.45
C LEU A 186 -0.56 -30.76 -21.56
N ARG A 187 0.66 -31.32 -21.47
CA ARG A 187 0.99 -32.53 -20.69
C ARG A 187 2.38 -32.40 -20.07
N TYR A 188 2.66 -33.23 -19.06
CA TYR A 188 4.03 -33.37 -18.54
C TYR A 188 4.83 -34.34 -19.41
N GLU A 189 6.01 -33.89 -19.85
CA GLU A 189 6.92 -34.64 -20.73
C GLU A 189 8.38 -34.48 -20.26
N HIS A 190 9.30 -35.30 -20.77
CA HIS A 190 10.70 -35.29 -20.34
C HIS A 190 11.38 -33.96 -20.68
N SER A 191 12.04 -33.35 -19.70
CA SER A 191 12.55 -31.97 -19.82
C SER A 191 13.42 -31.74 -21.05
N SER A 192 14.39 -32.63 -21.32
CA SER A 192 15.27 -32.52 -22.50
C SER A 192 14.52 -32.42 -23.83
N LYS A 193 13.40 -33.13 -23.98
CA LYS A 193 12.61 -33.17 -25.22
C LYS A 193 11.84 -31.87 -25.41
N VAL A 194 11.21 -31.37 -24.34
CA VAL A 194 10.49 -30.09 -24.37
C VAL A 194 11.45 -28.93 -24.56
N PHE A 195 12.66 -29.01 -24.00
CA PHE A 195 13.71 -28.02 -24.19
C PHE A 195 14.19 -27.97 -25.65
N GLU A 196 14.39 -29.12 -26.29
CA GLU A 196 14.70 -29.22 -27.73
C GLU A 196 13.56 -28.66 -28.59
N GLU A 197 12.30 -29.03 -28.30
CA GLU A 197 11.11 -28.54 -29.00
C GLU A 197 10.94 -27.01 -28.91
N LEU A 198 11.22 -26.42 -27.75
CA LEU A 198 11.06 -24.98 -27.49
C LEU A 198 12.34 -24.15 -27.72
N GLY A 199 13.44 -24.77 -28.14
CA GLY A 199 14.74 -24.10 -28.34
C GLY A 199 15.42 -23.61 -27.04
N ILE A 200 15.04 -24.17 -25.88
CA ILE A 200 15.59 -23.82 -24.56
C ILE A 200 16.86 -24.64 -24.33
N LYS A 201 17.94 -23.99 -23.89
CA LYS A 201 19.20 -24.67 -23.57
C LYS A 201 19.22 -25.12 -22.10
N LYS A 202 19.61 -26.38 -21.84
CA LYS A 202 19.83 -26.95 -20.49
C LYS A 202 20.84 -26.12 -19.68
N ALA A 203 20.66 -26.00 -18.36
CA ALA A 203 21.63 -25.33 -17.51
C ALA A 203 22.90 -26.18 -17.28
N GLU A 204 24.05 -25.51 -17.27
CA GLU A 204 25.36 -26.06 -16.93
C GLU A 204 25.72 -25.57 -15.53
N LEU A 205 25.65 -26.44 -14.53
CA LEU A 205 25.81 -26.05 -13.13
C LEU A 205 27.29 -25.80 -12.79
N LYS A 206 27.59 -24.64 -12.20
CA LYS A 206 28.89 -24.31 -11.61
C LYS A 206 28.81 -24.42 -10.08
N ALA A 207 29.96 -24.33 -9.39
CA ALA A 207 30.01 -24.37 -7.92
C ALA A 207 28.95 -23.45 -7.26
N LYS A 208 28.28 -23.96 -6.22
CA LYS A 208 27.10 -23.41 -5.50
C LYS A 208 25.76 -23.39 -6.26
N ASP A 209 25.69 -23.63 -7.58
CA ASP A 209 24.42 -23.51 -8.31
C ASP A 209 23.35 -24.52 -7.85
N GLY A 210 23.75 -25.76 -7.59
CA GLY A 210 22.83 -26.81 -7.14
C GLY A 210 22.17 -26.44 -5.81
N LEU A 211 22.97 -26.00 -4.83
CA LEU A 211 22.47 -25.56 -3.53
C LEU A 211 21.59 -24.31 -3.67
N SER A 212 22.02 -23.35 -4.49
CA SER A 212 21.29 -22.09 -4.76
C SER A 212 19.99 -22.29 -5.53
N LEU A 213 19.74 -23.47 -6.13
CA LEU A 213 18.45 -23.81 -6.74
C LEU A 213 17.46 -24.41 -5.73
N ILE A 214 17.94 -25.07 -4.67
CA ILE A 214 17.11 -25.91 -3.80
C ILE A 214 16.93 -25.40 -2.37
N ASN A 215 17.77 -24.48 -1.92
CA ASN A 215 17.79 -24.04 -0.53
C ASN A 215 16.93 -22.78 -0.31
N GLY A 216 15.76 -22.92 0.31
CA GLY A 216 14.86 -21.81 0.67
C GLY A 216 13.38 -22.17 0.81
N THR A 217 12.55 -21.20 1.19
CA THR A 217 11.15 -21.38 1.66
C THR A 217 10.08 -21.27 0.56
N GLN A 218 10.46 -21.44 -0.71
CA GLN A 218 9.62 -21.10 -1.87
C GLN A 218 8.47 -22.08 -2.12
N PHE A 219 8.53 -23.33 -1.65
CA PHE A 219 7.38 -24.24 -1.73
C PHE A 219 6.33 -23.84 -0.70
N ILE A 220 6.76 -23.58 0.55
CA ILE A 220 5.87 -23.11 1.63
C ILE A 220 5.14 -21.84 1.18
N CYS A 221 5.89 -20.84 0.69
CA CYS A 221 5.30 -19.57 0.26
C CYS A 221 4.51 -19.68 -1.04
N GLY A 222 4.99 -20.46 -2.02
CA GLY A 222 4.30 -20.63 -3.30
C GLY A 222 2.94 -21.31 -3.13
N VAL A 223 2.88 -22.39 -2.36
CA VAL A 223 1.62 -23.08 -2.01
C VAL A 223 0.79 -22.22 -1.04
N GLY A 224 1.40 -21.65 0.00
CA GLY A 224 0.73 -20.82 0.99
C GLY A 224 0.05 -19.57 0.42
N SER A 225 0.65 -18.96 -0.62
CA SER A 225 0.06 -17.82 -1.32
C SER A 225 -1.33 -18.13 -1.92
N ILE A 226 -1.59 -19.38 -2.32
CA ILE A 226 -2.90 -19.82 -2.82
C ILE A 226 -3.92 -19.85 -1.68
N ALA A 227 -3.52 -20.28 -0.47
CA ALA A 227 -4.36 -20.22 0.71
C ALA A 227 -4.72 -18.77 1.07
N VAL A 228 -3.73 -17.86 1.06
CA VAL A 228 -3.94 -16.42 1.31
C VAL A 228 -4.88 -15.81 0.27
N GLU A 229 -4.67 -16.08 -1.02
CA GLU A 229 -5.56 -15.60 -2.09
C GLU A 229 -6.99 -16.09 -1.91
N LYS A 230 -7.19 -17.41 -1.69
CA LYS A 230 -8.52 -17.99 -1.44
C LYS A 230 -9.16 -17.42 -0.18
N ALA A 231 -8.39 -17.13 0.87
CA ALA A 231 -8.91 -16.54 2.09
C ALA A 231 -9.31 -15.07 1.91
N LEU A 232 -8.56 -14.28 1.11
CA LEU A 232 -8.94 -12.91 0.71
C LEU A 232 -10.23 -12.88 -0.11
N ILE A 233 -10.40 -13.84 -1.04
CA ILE A 233 -11.66 -14.03 -1.76
C ILE A 233 -12.77 -14.44 -0.78
N GLY A 234 -12.48 -15.39 0.10
CA GLY A 234 -13.40 -15.94 1.10
C GLY A 234 -13.97 -14.88 2.03
N ILE A 235 -13.14 -14.04 2.67
CA ILE A 235 -13.60 -13.01 3.62
C ILE A 235 -14.45 -11.91 2.95
N LYS A 236 -14.06 -11.51 1.73
CA LYS A 236 -14.82 -10.55 0.91
C LYS A 236 -16.18 -11.10 0.52
N SER A 237 -16.21 -12.31 -0.04
CA SER A 237 -17.47 -12.97 -0.41
C SER A 237 -18.32 -13.30 0.81
N ALA A 238 -17.74 -13.75 1.93
CA ALA A 238 -18.46 -14.02 3.17
C ALA A 238 -19.22 -12.80 3.68
N THR A 239 -18.68 -11.59 3.51
CA THR A 239 -19.37 -10.36 3.91
C THR A 239 -20.63 -10.12 3.06
N ILE A 240 -20.55 -10.32 1.74
CA ILE A 240 -21.69 -10.20 0.81
C ILE A 240 -22.73 -11.29 1.07
N ILE A 241 -22.29 -12.54 1.21
CA ILE A 241 -23.16 -13.70 1.45
C ILE A 241 -23.87 -13.56 2.80
N SER A 242 -23.16 -13.07 3.83
CA SER A 242 -23.76 -12.71 5.12
C SER A 242 -24.89 -11.70 4.94
N ALA A 243 -24.70 -10.66 4.14
CA ALA A 243 -25.73 -9.65 3.89
C ALA A 243 -26.96 -10.19 3.12
N LEU A 244 -26.78 -11.12 2.19
CA LEU A 244 -27.90 -11.82 1.51
C LEU A 244 -28.70 -12.66 2.51
N SER A 245 -28.02 -13.45 3.34
CA SER A 245 -28.63 -14.23 4.43
C SER A 245 -29.34 -13.32 5.45
N PHE A 246 -28.77 -12.14 5.72
CA PHE A 246 -29.33 -11.13 6.63
C PHE A 246 -30.67 -10.57 6.15
N LEU A 247 -30.76 -10.26 4.86
CA LEU A 247 -32.02 -9.84 4.23
C LEU A 247 -33.06 -10.97 4.22
N ALA A 248 -32.64 -12.19 3.86
CA ALA A 248 -33.53 -13.35 3.85
C ALA A 248 -34.10 -13.71 5.23
N LEU A 249 -33.32 -13.49 6.30
CA LEU A 249 -33.70 -13.72 7.70
C LEU A 249 -34.21 -12.46 8.42
N LYS A 250 -34.39 -11.33 7.72
CA LYS A 250 -34.91 -10.07 8.27
C LYS A 250 -34.16 -9.57 9.52
N GLY A 251 -32.84 -9.64 9.49
CA GLY A 251 -32.01 -9.22 10.63
C GLY A 251 -32.12 -7.73 10.96
N HIS A 252 -31.67 -7.35 12.15
CA HIS A 252 -31.73 -6.00 12.70
C HIS A 252 -30.45 -5.21 12.44
N ALA A 253 -30.51 -4.17 11.61
CA ALA A 253 -29.33 -3.42 11.17
C ALA A 253 -28.57 -2.71 12.32
N ASP A 254 -29.21 -2.52 13.48
CA ASP A 254 -28.59 -2.02 14.73
C ASP A 254 -27.31 -2.80 15.13
N ALA A 255 -27.20 -4.09 14.78
CA ALA A 255 -26.00 -4.89 15.02
C ALA A 255 -24.72 -4.29 14.41
N PHE A 256 -24.87 -3.46 13.36
CA PHE A 256 -23.77 -2.85 12.62
C PHE A 256 -23.54 -1.38 12.96
N ASP A 257 -24.29 -0.81 13.92
CA ASP A 257 -24.14 0.57 14.38
C ASP A 257 -22.66 0.95 14.61
N GLU A 258 -22.27 2.14 14.15
CA GLU A 258 -20.87 2.58 14.19
C GLU A 258 -20.32 2.69 15.62
N ARG A 259 -21.15 3.10 16.58
CA ARG A 259 -20.77 3.23 17.99
C ARG A 259 -20.38 1.87 18.58
N ILE A 260 -21.06 0.80 18.18
CA ILE A 260 -20.73 -0.59 18.59
C ILE A 260 -19.38 -1.03 18.02
N GLN A 261 -19.03 -0.59 16.80
CA GLN A 261 -17.73 -0.93 16.20
C GLN A 261 -16.60 -0.06 16.75
N ASP A 262 -16.89 1.18 17.13
CA ASP A 262 -15.89 2.16 17.54
C ASP A 262 -15.46 2.02 19.00
N ILE A 263 -16.35 1.60 19.91
CA ILE A 263 -15.98 1.28 21.30
C ILE A 263 -15.13 0.00 21.42
N ARG A 264 -15.10 -0.85 20.38
CA ARG A 264 -14.30 -2.09 20.34
C ARG A 264 -13.28 -2.00 19.20
N ILE A 265 -12.12 -1.42 19.51
CA ILE A 265 -11.11 -0.87 18.59
C ILE A 265 -10.31 -1.96 17.82
N HIS A 266 -11.00 -2.87 17.14
CA HIS A 266 -10.42 -3.82 16.16
C HIS A 266 -10.68 -3.32 14.73
N TYR A 267 -9.62 -3.22 13.93
CA TYR A 267 -9.69 -2.67 12.58
C TYR A 267 -10.53 -3.54 11.65
N GLY A 268 -10.40 -4.87 11.74
CA GLY A 268 -11.19 -5.80 10.95
C GLY A 268 -12.68 -5.70 11.30
N GLN A 269 -13.04 -5.68 12.59
CA GLN A 269 -14.43 -5.50 13.02
C GLN A 269 -15.01 -4.20 12.48
N LYS A 270 -14.26 -3.09 12.61
CA LYS A 270 -14.68 -1.77 12.11
C LYS A 270 -14.91 -1.79 10.59
N VAL A 271 -13.98 -2.33 9.80
CA VAL A 271 -14.10 -2.37 8.33
C VAL A 271 -15.18 -3.32 7.83
N ILE A 272 -15.40 -4.48 8.47
CA ILE A 272 -16.55 -5.33 8.15
C ILE A 272 -17.86 -4.62 8.51
N GLY A 273 -17.95 -3.96 9.67
CA GLY A 273 -19.13 -3.20 10.07
C GLY A 273 -19.44 -2.03 9.15
N GLU A 274 -18.42 -1.33 8.68
CA GLU A 274 -18.51 -0.29 7.63
C GLU A 274 -19.15 -0.84 6.35
N VAL A 275 -18.69 -1.99 5.85
CA VAL A 275 -19.29 -2.65 4.67
C VAL A 275 -20.72 -3.12 4.95
N MET A 276 -20.98 -3.71 6.13
CA MET A 276 -22.32 -4.18 6.46
C MET A 276 -23.34 -3.03 6.56
N ARG A 277 -22.97 -1.87 7.13
CA ARG A 277 -23.84 -0.66 7.12
C ARG A 277 -24.11 -0.12 5.71
N GLU A 278 -23.14 -0.21 4.82
CA GLU A 278 -23.27 0.25 3.42
C GLU A 278 -24.18 -0.67 2.60
N LEU A 279 -24.09 -1.99 2.82
CA LEU A 279 -24.96 -2.98 2.17
C LEU A 279 -26.37 -3.03 2.78
N LEU A 280 -26.48 -2.77 4.09
CA LEU A 280 -27.70 -2.91 4.90
C LEU A 280 -27.96 -1.63 5.74
N PRO A 281 -28.22 -0.47 5.12
CA PRO A 281 -28.46 0.75 5.85
C PRO A 281 -29.72 0.67 6.72
N TYR A 282 -29.63 1.24 7.93
CA TYR A 282 -30.70 1.23 8.92
C TYR A 282 -32.01 1.80 8.36
N GLY A 283 -33.13 1.14 8.66
CA GLY A 283 -34.46 1.54 8.22
C GLY A 283 -34.73 1.41 6.70
N LYS A 284 -33.84 0.77 5.92
CA LYS A 284 -34.05 0.49 4.49
C LYS A 284 -34.45 -0.95 4.18
N ASN A 285 -34.35 -1.86 5.14
CA ASN A 285 -34.65 -3.29 4.98
C ASN A 285 -35.93 -3.67 5.75
N ILE A 286 -36.55 -4.79 5.39
CA ILE A 286 -37.62 -5.38 6.20
C ILE A 286 -36.96 -6.19 7.31
N GLU A 287 -37.12 -5.71 8.55
CA GLU A 287 -36.61 -6.39 9.75
C GLU A 287 -37.71 -7.21 10.44
N ASN A 288 -37.30 -8.19 11.23
CA ASN A 288 -38.19 -8.95 12.11
C ASN A 288 -38.81 -8.00 13.15
N LYS A 289 -40.08 -8.23 13.52
CA LYS A 289 -40.78 -7.45 14.56
C LYS A 289 -41.13 -8.29 15.79
N ASP A 290 -41.01 -9.61 15.68
CA ASP A 290 -41.46 -10.56 16.70
C ASP A 290 -40.34 -11.02 17.64
N ASP A 291 -39.09 -10.61 17.37
CA ASP A 291 -37.92 -10.82 18.22
C ASP A 291 -37.23 -9.46 18.46
N VAL A 292 -36.57 -9.32 19.61
CA VAL A 292 -35.84 -8.11 20.01
C VAL A 292 -34.33 -8.27 19.76
N GLN A 293 -33.83 -9.50 19.56
CA GLN A 293 -32.42 -9.74 19.30
C GLN A 293 -32.16 -10.83 18.26
N ASP A 294 -31.38 -10.47 17.25
CA ASP A 294 -30.79 -11.44 16.34
C ASP A 294 -29.89 -12.46 17.06
N PRO A 295 -29.83 -13.72 16.55
CA PRO A 295 -28.89 -14.73 17.00
C PRO A 295 -27.46 -14.33 16.62
N TYR A 296 -26.46 -14.93 17.28
CA TYR A 296 -25.06 -14.56 17.08
C TYR A 296 -24.54 -14.80 15.65
N SER A 297 -25.07 -15.77 14.90
CA SER A 297 -24.67 -15.96 13.49
C SER A 297 -25.02 -14.78 12.57
N MET A 298 -25.95 -13.91 13.02
CA MET A 298 -26.40 -12.70 12.33
C MET A 298 -25.84 -11.45 13.03
N ARG A 299 -26.05 -11.33 14.34
CA ARG A 299 -25.63 -10.15 15.12
C ARG A 299 -24.12 -10.06 15.32
N CYS A 300 -23.40 -11.19 15.35
CA CYS A 300 -21.96 -11.21 15.59
C CYS A 300 -21.11 -11.31 14.31
N ILE A 301 -21.69 -10.97 13.13
CA ILE A 301 -20.97 -11.02 11.85
C ILE A 301 -19.67 -10.20 11.91
N THR A 302 -19.70 -8.96 12.44
CA THR A 302 -18.48 -8.11 12.48
C THR A 302 -17.47 -8.62 13.49
N GLN A 303 -17.92 -9.18 14.62
CA GLN A 303 -17.04 -9.69 15.70
C GLN A 303 -16.39 -11.04 15.36
N VAL A 304 -16.89 -11.79 14.36
CA VAL A 304 -16.28 -13.06 13.89
C VAL A 304 -15.54 -12.88 12.57
N LEU A 305 -16.13 -12.20 11.59
CA LEU A 305 -15.44 -11.91 10.32
C LEU A 305 -14.34 -10.85 10.51
N GLY A 306 -14.46 -9.96 11.50
CA GLY A 306 -13.44 -8.96 11.84
C GLY A 306 -12.06 -9.54 12.16
N PRO A 307 -11.91 -10.40 13.20
CA PRO A 307 -10.65 -11.04 13.50
C PRO A 307 -10.20 -12.01 12.39
N SER A 308 -11.14 -12.64 11.67
CA SER A 308 -10.80 -13.43 10.48
C SER A 308 -10.15 -12.58 9.39
N PHE A 309 -10.63 -11.35 9.16
CA PHE A 309 -10.03 -10.40 8.23
C PHE A 309 -8.67 -9.89 8.70
N GLU A 310 -8.51 -9.63 10.00
CA GLU A 310 -7.20 -9.33 10.61
C GLU A 310 -6.19 -10.47 10.38
N GLY A 311 -6.59 -11.71 10.65
CA GLY A 311 -5.80 -12.90 10.36
C GLY A 311 -5.35 -12.99 8.91
N VAL A 312 -6.30 -12.93 7.96
CA VAL A 312 -6.00 -12.99 6.52
C VAL A 312 -5.07 -11.86 6.08
N PHE A 313 -5.25 -10.65 6.61
CA PHE A 313 -4.38 -9.50 6.33
C PHE A 313 -2.95 -9.72 6.85
N PHE A 314 -2.77 -10.15 8.10
CA PHE A 314 -1.44 -10.35 8.69
C PHE A 314 -0.72 -11.54 8.04
N SER A 315 -1.42 -12.62 7.69
CA SER A 315 -0.85 -13.72 6.91
C SER A 315 -0.47 -13.29 5.49
N LYS A 316 -1.18 -12.34 4.86
CA LYS A 316 -0.76 -11.72 3.59
C LYS A 316 0.56 -10.97 3.77
N GLU A 317 0.64 -10.03 4.70
CA GLU A 317 1.87 -9.25 4.93
C GLU A 317 3.06 -10.17 5.29
N GLY A 318 2.84 -11.19 6.14
CA GLY A 318 3.88 -12.14 6.52
C GLY A 318 4.40 -13.01 5.36
N ILE A 319 3.51 -13.51 4.50
CA ILE A 319 3.91 -14.29 3.32
C ILE A 319 4.56 -13.40 2.26
N GLU A 320 4.12 -12.14 2.09
CA GLU A 320 4.74 -11.20 1.16
C GLU A 320 6.15 -10.76 1.58
N ILE A 321 6.41 -10.64 2.90
CA ILE A 321 7.76 -10.46 3.41
C ILE A 321 8.63 -11.66 3.00
N GLU A 322 8.17 -12.88 3.25
CA GLU A 322 8.93 -14.10 2.99
C GLU A 322 9.16 -14.36 1.48
N MET A 323 8.19 -14.03 0.63
CA MET A 323 8.32 -14.02 -0.84
C MET A 323 9.48 -13.14 -1.35
N ASN A 324 9.95 -12.20 -0.53
CA ASN A 324 11.04 -11.27 -0.80
C ASN A 324 12.24 -11.47 0.16
N THR A 325 12.30 -12.56 0.92
CA THR A 325 13.40 -12.86 1.84
C THR A 325 14.59 -13.50 1.11
N GLY A 326 15.81 -13.20 1.55
CA GLY A 326 17.02 -13.92 1.15
C GLY A 326 17.14 -15.24 1.92
N SER A 327 16.32 -16.23 1.53
CA SER A 327 16.15 -17.51 2.25
C SER A 327 17.17 -18.60 1.87
N ASP A 328 18.24 -18.27 1.15
CA ASP A 328 19.28 -19.21 0.71
C ASP A 328 20.40 -19.31 1.76
N ASN A 329 21.22 -20.36 1.69
CA ASN A 329 22.43 -20.50 2.52
C ASN A 329 23.54 -21.28 1.79
N PRO A 330 24.83 -20.89 1.93
CA PRO A 330 25.27 -19.66 2.57
C PRO A 330 24.96 -18.41 1.72
N LEU A 331 24.86 -17.26 2.38
CA LEU A 331 24.65 -15.97 1.75
C LEU A 331 25.99 -15.31 1.43
N VAL A 332 26.02 -14.58 0.31
CA VAL A 332 27.21 -13.93 -0.26
C VAL A 332 27.00 -12.42 -0.22
N PHE A 333 27.91 -11.70 0.44
CA PHE A 333 27.82 -10.26 0.65
C PHE A 333 28.92 -9.52 -0.13
N SER A 334 28.50 -8.62 -1.03
CA SER A 334 29.38 -7.79 -1.89
C SER A 334 29.47 -6.32 -1.46
N ASP A 335 28.74 -5.90 -0.43
CA ASP A 335 28.58 -4.50 -0.01
C ASP A 335 29.70 -3.98 0.91
N ARG A 336 30.57 -4.87 1.39
CA ARG A 336 31.76 -4.59 2.23
C ARG A 336 32.94 -5.43 1.75
N GLU A 337 33.90 -5.74 2.63
CA GLU A 337 34.85 -6.83 2.35
C GLU A 337 34.09 -8.10 1.95
N PRO A 338 34.37 -8.70 0.78
CA PRO A 338 33.65 -9.87 0.31
C PRO A 338 33.71 -11.04 1.28
N HIS A 339 32.55 -11.44 1.80
CA HIS A 339 32.45 -12.53 2.76
C HIS A 339 31.22 -13.39 2.51
N ILE A 340 31.32 -14.65 2.94
CA ILE A 340 30.24 -15.64 2.86
C ILE A 340 29.85 -16.03 4.27
N VAL A 341 28.56 -15.95 4.57
CA VAL A 341 28.00 -16.22 5.90
C VAL A 341 27.07 -17.43 5.81
N SER A 342 27.35 -18.44 6.63
CA SER A 342 26.39 -19.50 6.90
C SER A 342 25.49 -19.08 8.06
N GLY A 343 24.18 -19.19 7.86
CA GLY A 343 23.11 -18.92 8.82
C GLY A 343 21.92 -19.84 8.57
N GLY A 344 20.72 -19.42 9.02
CA GLY A 344 19.51 -20.26 9.03
C GLY A 344 18.30 -19.66 8.31
N ASN A 345 18.48 -18.70 7.39
CA ASN A 345 17.38 -18.01 6.70
C ASN A 345 16.48 -18.93 5.85
N PHE A 346 16.88 -20.17 5.64
CA PHE A 346 16.09 -21.21 4.98
C PHE A 346 14.98 -21.80 5.86
N HIS A 347 14.99 -21.55 7.17
CA HIS A 347 14.12 -22.23 8.11
C HIS A 347 12.69 -21.66 8.02
N GLY A 348 11.75 -22.48 7.60
CA GLY A 348 10.39 -22.05 7.22
C GLY A 348 9.46 -21.62 8.36
N GLU A 349 9.98 -21.20 9.51
CA GLU A 349 9.18 -21.01 10.73
C GLU A 349 8.15 -19.89 10.60
N PHE A 350 8.57 -18.74 10.06
CA PHE A 350 7.70 -17.60 9.80
C PHE A 350 6.51 -17.97 8.89
N PRO A 351 6.71 -18.48 7.66
CA PRO A 351 5.58 -18.83 6.81
C PRO A 351 4.78 -20.04 7.36
N ALA A 352 5.41 -20.99 8.06
CA ALA A 352 4.70 -22.11 8.70
C ALA A 352 3.66 -21.65 9.73
N LYS A 353 4.07 -20.79 10.69
CA LYS A 353 3.15 -20.24 11.69
C LYS A 353 2.09 -19.34 11.08
N GLN A 354 2.44 -18.52 10.08
CA GLN A 354 1.47 -17.67 9.38
C GLN A 354 0.36 -18.49 8.72
N LEU A 355 0.69 -19.65 8.14
CA LEU A 355 -0.28 -20.51 7.42
C LEU A 355 -1.12 -21.37 8.37
N ASP A 356 -0.59 -21.77 9.53
CA ASP A 356 -1.39 -22.42 10.57
C ASP A 356 -2.41 -21.46 11.18
N VAL A 357 -1.97 -20.25 11.52
CA VAL A 357 -2.85 -19.19 12.03
C VAL A 357 -3.88 -18.78 10.98
N LEU A 358 -3.50 -18.70 9.70
CA LEU A 358 -4.45 -18.49 8.59
C LEU A 358 -5.53 -19.56 8.54
N ALA A 359 -5.17 -20.84 8.69
CA ALA A 359 -6.14 -21.94 8.67
C ALA A 359 -7.19 -21.79 9.78
N MET A 360 -6.75 -21.45 11.00
CA MET A 360 -7.63 -21.20 12.15
C MET A 360 -8.59 -20.02 11.90
N TYR A 361 -8.09 -18.88 11.44
CA TYR A 361 -8.93 -17.72 11.14
C TYR A 361 -9.90 -17.96 9.99
N ASN A 362 -9.49 -18.73 8.97
CA ASN A 362 -10.33 -19.04 7.82
C ASN A 362 -11.43 -20.06 8.19
N HIS A 363 -11.16 -21.01 9.09
CA HIS A 363 -12.17 -21.94 9.62
C HIS A 363 -13.40 -21.21 10.19
N GLU A 364 -13.18 -20.13 10.94
CA GLU A 364 -14.28 -19.38 11.57
C GLU A 364 -15.23 -18.72 10.54
N ILE A 365 -14.72 -18.37 9.35
CA ILE A 365 -15.56 -17.90 8.23
C ILE A 365 -16.55 -19.00 7.79
N ALA A 366 -16.08 -20.24 7.65
CA ALA A 366 -16.95 -21.38 7.35
C ALA A 366 -17.89 -21.72 8.52
N SER A 367 -17.38 -21.66 9.75
CA SER A 367 -18.13 -21.95 10.98
C SER A 367 -19.37 -21.07 11.10
N ILE A 368 -19.22 -19.73 11.01
CA ILE A 368 -20.37 -18.81 11.06
C ILE A 368 -21.25 -18.88 9.81
N SER A 369 -20.68 -19.14 8.63
CA SER A 369 -21.43 -19.33 7.37
C SER A 369 -22.37 -20.52 7.43
N PHE A 370 -21.88 -21.67 7.90
CA PHE A 370 -22.70 -22.86 8.12
C PHE A 370 -23.85 -22.60 9.09
N MET A 371 -23.62 -21.84 10.17
CA MET A 371 -24.68 -21.50 11.12
C MET A 371 -25.78 -20.61 10.51
N ARG A 372 -25.46 -19.74 9.55
CA ARG A 372 -26.47 -18.98 8.78
C ARG A 372 -27.20 -19.87 7.78
N ALA A 373 -26.48 -20.71 7.03
CA ALA A 373 -27.06 -21.67 6.08
C ALA A 373 -28.08 -22.60 6.80
N LYS A 374 -27.68 -23.19 7.93
CA LYS A 374 -28.56 -24.00 8.79
C LYS A 374 -29.80 -23.24 9.27
N ARG A 375 -29.68 -21.93 9.51
CA ARG A 375 -30.82 -21.10 9.94
C ARG A 375 -31.82 -20.83 8.81
N LEU A 376 -31.33 -20.62 7.58
CA LEU A 376 -32.16 -20.48 6.37
C LEU A 376 -32.97 -21.77 6.09
N LEU A 377 -32.36 -22.93 6.31
CA LEU A 377 -32.97 -24.24 6.04
C LEU A 377 -33.93 -24.75 7.14
N ASN A 378 -33.87 -24.17 8.35
CA ASN A 378 -34.65 -24.64 9.49
C ASN A 378 -35.99 -23.90 9.62
N PRO A 379 -37.15 -24.57 9.49
CA PRO A 379 -38.48 -23.92 9.49
C PRO A 379 -38.79 -23.18 10.80
N ASN A 380 -38.20 -23.62 11.92
CA ASN A 380 -38.40 -23.02 13.24
C ASN A 380 -37.49 -21.81 13.50
N LYS A 381 -36.67 -21.40 12.51
CA LYS A 381 -35.69 -20.31 12.61
C LYS A 381 -35.61 -19.43 11.35
N SER A 382 -36.29 -19.82 10.28
CA SER A 382 -36.32 -19.18 8.97
C SER A 382 -37.39 -18.08 8.82
N LEU A 383 -38.14 -17.75 9.88
CA LEU A 383 -39.26 -16.78 9.86
C LEU A 383 -40.29 -17.09 8.75
N GLY A 384 -40.96 -18.24 8.86
CA GLY A 384 -42.08 -18.63 8.00
C GLY A 384 -41.71 -19.32 6.68
N MET A 385 -40.42 -19.40 6.32
CA MET A 385 -40.01 -20.15 5.12
C MET A 385 -40.13 -21.67 5.36
N PRO A 386 -40.54 -22.47 4.36
CA PRO A 386 -40.73 -23.91 4.50
C PRO A 386 -39.42 -24.64 4.83
N ALA A 387 -39.55 -25.83 5.43
CA ALA A 387 -38.41 -26.67 5.78
C ALA A 387 -37.53 -26.96 4.56
N PHE A 388 -36.22 -26.75 4.71
CA PHE A 388 -35.21 -26.95 3.66
C PHE A 388 -35.48 -26.21 2.34
N LEU A 389 -36.30 -25.15 2.41
CA LEU A 389 -36.72 -24.31 1.28
C LEU A 389 -37.46 -25.09 0.16
N THR A 390 -38.22 -26.13 0.51
CA THR A 390 -39.09 -26.86 -0.43
C THR A 390 -40.58 -26.73 -0.11
N MET A 391 -41.39 -26.38 -1.11
CA MET A 391 -42.85 -26.29 -0.98
C MET A 391 -43.54 -27.66 -0.95
N ARG A 392 -42.81 -28.76 -1.19
CA ARG A 392 -43.34 -30.13 -1.32
C ARG A 392 -42.67 -31.13 -0.36
N GLY A 393 -42.39 -30.66 0.86
CA GLY A 393 -41.74 -31.45 1.92
C GLY A 393 -42.35 -32.85 2.10
N GLY A 394 -41.50 -33.84 2.38
CA GLY A 394 -41.88 -35.25 2.54
C GLY A 394 -41.83 -36.07 1.25
N THR A 395 -42.16 -35.48 0.10
CA THR A 395 -41.86 -36.07 -1.23
C THR A 395 -40.63 -35.45 -1.88
N ASN A 396 -40.22 -34.28 -1.39
CA ASN A 396 -39.06 -33.51 -1.82
C ASN A 396 -38.27 -33.13 -0.56
N SER A 397 -36.94 -33.12 -0.67
CA SER A 397 -35.99 -32.82 0.41
C SER A 397 -35.40 -31.41 0.30
N GLY A 398 -35.60 -30.73 -0.83
CA GLY A 398 -35.08 -29.38 -1.04
C GLY A 398 -33.56 -29.33 -0.93
N LEU A 399 -33.05 -28.43 -0.08
CA LEU A 399 -31.62 -28.28 0.18
C LEU A 399 -31.12 -29.05 1.42
N MET A 400 -31.90 -29.99 1.98
CA MET A 400 -31.57 -30.71 3.22
C MET A 400 -30.16 -31.31 3.23
N THR A 401 -29.75 -32.00 2.16
CA THR A 401 -28.45 -32.68 2.10
C THR A 401 -27.27 -31.73 1.89
N TRP A 402 -27.51 -30.47 1.47
CA TRP A 402 -26.46 -29.45 1.46
C TRP A 402 -26.07 -29.00 2.87
N GLU A 403 -26.97 -29.10 3.86
CA GLU A 403 -26.59 -28.93 5.28
C GLU A 403 -25.54 -29.96 5.69
N ASN A 404 -25.70 -31.22 5.29
CA ASN A 404 -24.73 -32.30 5.57
C ASN A 404 -23.37 -32.03 4.93
N VAL A 405 -23.35 -31.53 3.69
CA VAL A 405 -22.11 -31.16 2.99
C VAL A 405 -21.36 -30.07 3.76
N ALA A 406 -22.05 -28.97 4.12
CA ALA A 406 -21.42 -27.89 4.86
C ALA A 406 -20.97 -28.32 6.27
N ALA A 407 -21.79 -29.12 6.98
CA ALA A 407 -21.44 -29.66 8.29
C ALA A 407 -20.16 -30.53 8.25
N SER A 408 -20.04 -31.39 7.23
CA SER A 408 -18.88 -32.25 7.03
C SER A 408 -17.59 -31.43 6.83
N LEU A 409 -17.63 -30.44 5.93
CA LEU A 409 -16.46 -29.60 5.61
C LEU A 409 -16.05 -28.70 6.80
N VAL A 410 -17.02 -28.17 7.55
CA VAL A 410 -16.72 -27.46 8.81
C VAL A 410 -16.08 -28.40 9.83
N SER A 411 -16.53 -29.66 9.93
CA SER A 411 -15.94 -30.63 10.86
C SER A 411 -14.53 -31.06 10.44
N GLU A 412 -14.29 -31.29 9.14
CA GLU A 412 -12.97 -31.61 8.59
C GLU A 412 -11.95 -30.50 8.87
N ASN A 413 -12.35 -29.24 8.67
CA ASN A 413 -11.50 -28.09 8.94
C ASN A 413 -10.98 -28.05 10.38
N LYS A 414 -11.73 -28.55 11.38
CA LYS A 414 -11.29 -28.56 12.79
C LYS A 414 -10.03 -29.41 13.01
N VAL A 415 -9.93 -30.55 12.31
CA VAL A 415 -8.75 -31.42 12.36
C VAL A 415 -7.58 -30.77 11.60
N LEU A 416 -7.85 -30.20 10.43
CA LEU A 416 -6.84 -29.50 9.61
C LEU A 416 -6.29 -28.22 10.26
N CYS A 417 -7.01 -27.64 11.23
CA CYS A 417 -6.54 -26.51 12.03
C CYS A 417 -5.54 -26.89 13.13
N HIS A 418 -5.29 -28.18 13.39
CA HIS A 418 -4.18 -28.57 14.27
C HIS A 418 -2.85 -28.05 13.67
N PRO A 419 -2.08 -27.21 14.38
CA PRO A 419 -0.88 -26.60 13.82
C PRO A 419 0.21 -27.64 13.55
N SER A 420 0.85 -27.57 12.39
CA SER A 420 2.04 -28.39 12.10
C SER A 420 3.35 -27.68 12.48
N SER A 421 3.34 -26.35 12.56
CA SER A 421 4.48 -25.51 13.01
C SER A 421 4.76 -25.55 14.52
N ILE A 422 4.26 -26.57 15.22
CA ILE A 422 4.64 -26.93 16.59
C ILE A 422 5.24 -28.34 16.69
N ASP A 423 5.34 -29.02 15.55
CA ASP A 423 5.90 -30.36 15.42
C ASP A 423 7.29 -30.28 14.77
N THR A 424 8.18 -31.20 15.15
CA THR A 424 9.52 -31.33 14.58
C THR A 424 9.90 -32.80 14.54
N ALA A 425 10.55 -33.21 13.45
CA ALA A 425 11.09 -34.56 13.30
C ALA A 425 12.53 -34.42 12.81
N GLU A 426 13.46 -34.88 13.64
CA GLU A 426 14.90 -34.69 13.45
C GLU A 426 15.39 -35.42 12.18
N THR A 427 16.14 -34.71 11.33
CA THR A 427 16.68 -35.24 10.06
C THR A 427 18.19 -35.00 9.91
N CYS A 428 18.77 -35.60 8.87
CA CYS A 428 20.19 -35.43 8.49
C CYS A 428 21.23 -35.83 9.57
N ALA A 429 20.91 -36.81 10.42
CA ALA A 429 21.76 -37.25 11.55
C ALA A 429 22.15 -36.07 12.47
N ASP A 430 21.11 -35.52 13.10
CA ASP A 430 21.17 -34.46 14.12
C ASP A 430 21.79 -33.15 13.60
N LYS A 431 21.66 -32.91 12.29
CA LYS A 431 21.99 -31.62 11.64
C LYS A 431 20.78 -30.79 11.28
N GLU A 432 19.62 -31.42 11.19
CA GLU A 432 18.32 -30.76 11.09
C GLU A 432 17.53 -31.21 12.31
N ASP A 433 18.00 -30.80 13.49
CA ASP A 433 17.45 -31.11 14.82
C ASP A 433 16.17 -30.32 15.15
N HIS A 434 15.96 -29.19 14.48
CA HIS A 434 14.70 -28.43 14.51
C HIS A 434 14.25 -28.08 13.09
N VAL A 435 12.96 -28.31 12.79
CA VAL A 435 12.36 -28.10 11.46
C VAL A 435 10.98 -27.45 11.60
N SER A 436 10.53 -26.71 10.59
CA SER A 436 9.27 -25.90 10.68
C SER A 436 7.98 -26.64 10.30
N MET A 437 8.08 -27.78 9.62
CA MET A 437 6.96 -28.51 8.98
C MET A 437 6.06 -27.64 8.07
N GLY A 438 6.54 -26.47 7.62
CA GLY A 438 5.73 -25.47 6.94
C GLY A 438 5.10 -25.93 5.63
N ALA A 439 5.69 -26.92 4.95
CA ALA A 439 5.12 -27.52 3.75
C ALA A 439 3.76 -28.19 4.03
N PHE A 440 3.58 -28.78 5.21
CA PHE A 440 2.27 -29.30 5.64
C PHE A 440 1.32 -28.16 6.05
N SER A 441 1.82 -27.12 6.74
CA SER A 441 1.02 -25.92 7.07
C SER A 441 0.42 -25.28 5.81
N ALA A 442 1.22 -25.11 4.75
CA ALA A 442 0.77 -24.58 3.47
C ALA A 442 -0.31 -25.45 2.79
N ARG A 443 -0.12 -26.78 2.79
CA ARG A 443 -1.07 -27.72 2.18
C ARG A 443 -2.40 -27.75 2.91
N LYS A 444 -2.41 -27.83 4.25
CA LYS A 444 -3.65 -27.86 5.02
C LYS A 444 -4.38 -26.51 5.02
N ALA A 445 -3.65 -25.39 5.02
CA ALA A 445 -4.24 -24.06 4.81
C ALA A 445 -4.95 -23.94 3.45
N CYS A 446 -4.37 -24.50 2.38
CA CYS A 446 -5.01 -24.58 1.06
C CYS A 446 -6.31 -25.40 1.04
N ILE A 447 -6.35 -26.53 1.78
CA ILE A 447 -7.57 -27.36 1.90
C ILE A 447 -8.64 -26.61 2.69
N VAL A 448 -8.29 -26.06 3.86
CA VAL A 448 -9.23 -25.27 4.69
C VAL A 448 -9.80 -24.10 3.91
N ALA A 449 -8.97 -23.38 3.14
CA ALA A 449 -9.44 -22.28 2.31
C ALA A 449 -10.39 -22.73 1.18
N ASP A 450 -10.15 -23.90 0.57
CA ASP A 450 -11.07 -24.43 -0.45
C ASP A 450 -12.42 -24.90 0.15
N ASN A 451 -12.37 -25.49 1.34
CA ASN A 451 -13.53 -25.88 2.13
C ASN A 451 -14.36 -24.67 2.57
N VAL A 452 -13.73 -23.54 2.92
CA VAL A 452 -14.43 -22.28 3.21
C VAL A 452 -15.21 -21.78 2.00
N LEU A 453 -14.60 -21.76 0.80
CA LEU A 453 -15.30 -21.37 -0.43
C LEU A 453 -16.46 -22.33 -0.76
N SER A 454 -16.33 -23.63 -0.45
CA SER A 454 -17.42 -24.61 -0.57
C SER A 454 -18.58 -24.32 0.40
N VAL A 455 -18.31 -24.05 1.68
CA VAL A 455 -19.35 -23.75 2.68
C VAL A 455 -20.07 -22.45 2.34
N LEU A 456 -19.32 -21.42 1.90
CA LEU A 456 -19.88 -20.16 1.40
C LEU A 456 -20.79 -20.37 0.17
N ALA A 457 -20.45 -21.28 -0.74
CA ALA A 457 -21.31 -21.63 -1.88
C ALA A 457 -22.60 -22.34 -1.45
N VAL A 458 -22.59 -23.13 -0.38
CA VAL A 458 -23.81 -23.70 0.22
C VAL A 458 -24.68 -22.63 0.88
N GLU A 459 -24.10 -21.71 1.64
CA GLU A 459 -24.85 -20.58 2.20
C GLU A 459 -25.46 -19.71 1.09
N LEU A 460 -24.70 -19.42 0.04
CA LEU A 460 -25.18 -18.65 -1.11
C LEU A 460 -26.35 -19.35 -1.84
N LEU A 461 -26.28 -20.67 -2.00
CA LEU A 461 -27.38 -21.46 -2.58
C LEU A 461 -28.64 -21.36 -1.70
N ALA A 462 -28.52 -21.54 -0.39
CA ALA A 462 -29.64 -21.38 0.54
C ALA A 462 -30.20 -19.94 0.53
N ALA A 463 -29.34 -18.92 0.52
CA ALA A 463 -29.74 -17.52 0.46
C ALA A 463 -30.45 -17.18 -0.86
N ALA A 464 -30.03 -17.76 -1.98
CA ALA A 464 -30.70 -17.58 -3.27
C ALA A 464 -32.16 -18.07 -3.23
N HIS A 465 -32.43 -19.27 -2.70
CA HIS A 465 -33.79 -19.81 -2.57
C HIS A 465 -34.61 -19.06 -1.52
N ALA A 466 -34.00 -18.68 -0.40
CA ALA A 466 -34.67 -17.93 0.66
C ALA A 466 -35.10 -16.52 0.21
N LEU A 467 -34.23 -15.80 -0.50
CA LEU A 467 -34.58 -14.50 -1.10
C LEU A 467 -35.68 -14.65 -2.15
N GLN A 468 -35.64 -15.69 -2.99
CA GLN A 468 -36.70 -15.97 -3.96
C GLN A 468 -38.06 -16.17 -3.26
N TYR A 469 -38.10 -16.94 -2.17
CA TYR A 469 -39.31 -17.10 -1.35
C TYR A 469 -39.83 -15.75 -0.81
N ARG A 470 -38.95 -14.89 -0.25
CA ARG A 470 -39.32 -13.54 0.22
C ARG A 470 -39.92 -12.67 -0.89
N PHE A 471 -39.26 -12.62 -2.05
CA PHE A 471 -39.74 -11.83 -3.18
C PHE A 471 -41.09 -12.32 -3.76
N GLU A 472 -41.43 -13.60 -3.58
CA GLU A 472 -42.71 -14.17 -4.02
C GLU A 472 -43.83 -13.99 -2.98
N HIS A 473 -43.51 -14.09 -1.68
CA HIS A 473 -44.52 -14.15 -0.61
C HIS A 473 -44.67 -12.86 0.21
N GLU A 474 -43.77 -11.88 0.07
CA GLU A 474 -43.77 -10.66 0.87
C GLU A 474 -43.80 -9.39 0.00
N PRO A 475 -45.00 -8.83 -0.26
CA PRO A 475 -45.16 -7.59 -0.99
C PRO A 475 -44.35 -6.45 -0.37
N GLY A 476 -43.52 -5.78 -1.19
CA GLY A 476 -42.63 -4.70 -0.75
C GLY A 476 -41.23 -5.15 -0.31
N PHE A 477 -40.94 -6.46 -0.25
CA PHE A 477 -39.57 -6.94 -0.05
C PHE A 477 -38.65 -6.44 -1.17
N SER A 478 -37.51 -5.87 -0.78
CA SER A 478 -36.56 -5.26 -1.73
C SER A 478 -35.13 -5.32 -1.19
N ILE A 479 -34.16 -5.21 -2.10
CA ILE A 479 -32.73 -5.09 -1.78
C ILE A 479 -32.34 -3.65 -2.11
N TYR A 480 -31.98 -2.87 -1.08
CA TYR A 480 -31.64 -1.46 -1.25
C TYR A 480 -30.34 -1.25 -2.04
N HIS A 481 -29.26 -1.96 -1.68
CA HIS A 481 -27.95 -1.74 -2.29
C HIS A 481 -27.89 -2.32 -3.72
N PRO A 482 -27.63 -1.51 -4.76
CA PRO A 482 -27.75 -1.95 -6.16
C PRO A 482 -26.75 -3.04 -6.55
N GLY A 483 -25.53 -3.00 -6.01
CA GLY A 483 -24.55 -4.07 -6.22
C GLY A 483 -25.00 -5.40 -5.60
N LEU A 484 -25.67 -5.36 -4.45
CA LEU A 484 -26.18 -6.55 -3.76
C LEU A 484 -27.40 -7.13 -4.50
N LYS A 485 -28.24 -6.26 -5.07
CA LYS A 485 -29.34 -6.64 -5.96
C LYS A 485 -28.82 -7.36 -7.22
N LYS A 486 -27.74 -6.87 -7.85
CA LYS A 486 -27.11 -7.55 -9.01
C LYS A 486 -26.56 -8.94 -8.65
N VAL A 487 -25.95 -9.09 -7.47
CA VAL A 487 -25.53 -10.41 -6.97
C VAL A 487 -26.75 -11.33 -6.81
N TYR A 488 -27.85 -10.84 -6.22
CA TYR A 488 -29.09 -11.62 -6.11
C TYR A 488 -29.65 -12.05 -7.48
N GLU A 489 -29.70 -11.14 -8.46
CA GLU A 489 -30.15 -11.45 -9.82
C GLU A 489 -29.29 -12.53 -10.49
N LYS A 490 -27.96 -12.45 -10.33
CA LYS A 490 -27.01 -13.46 -10.83
C LYS A 490 -27.23 -14.82 -10.17
N ILE A 491 -27.32 -14.90 -8.84
CA ILE A 491 -27.51 -16.20 -8.15
C ILE A 491 -28.90 -16.79 -8.40
N LYS A 492 -29.94 -15.96 -8.56
CA LYS A 492 -31.26 -16.41 -9.03
C LYS A 492 -31.20 -17.01 -10.43
N SER A 493 -30.38 -16.48 -11.33
CA SER A 493 -30.17 -17.10 -12.66
C SER A 493 -29.38 -18.40 -12.61
N ILE A 494 -28.45 -18.56 -11.65
CA ILE A 494 -27.68 -19.79 -11.46
C ILE A 494 -28.55 -20.88 -10.83
N SER A 495 -29.41 -20.51 -9.87
CA SER A 495 -30.29 -21.43 -9.15
C SER A 495 -31.73 -20.89 -9.12
N PRO A 496 -32.53 -21.18 -10.17
CA PRO A 496 -33.94 -20.78 -10.25
C PRO A 496 -34.81 -21.56 -9.23
N PRO A 497 -36.09 -21.15 -8.99
CA PRO A 497 -36.92 -21.70 -7.93
C PRO A 497 -37.02 -23.23 -7.94
N LEU A 498 -37.06 -23.84 -6.75
CA LEU A 498 -37.10 -25.29 -6.59
C LEU A 498 -38.54 -25.81 -6.39
N HIS A 499 -39.31 -25.89 -7.49
CA HIS A 499 -40.68 -26.42 -7.46
C HIS A 499 -40.76 -27.95 -7.17
N SER A 500 -39.68 -28.67 -7.50
CA SER A 500 -39.43 -30.06 -7.14
C SER A 500 -37.93 -30.30 -7.06
N ASP A 501 -37.51 -31.35 -6.35
CA ASP A 501 -36.11 -31.75 -6.25
C ASP A 501 -35.50 -31.99 -7.65
N ARG A 502 -34.25 -31.56 -7.79
CA ARG A 502 -33.42 -31.77 -8.98
C ARG A 502 -31.95 -31.87 -8.58
N TYR A 503 -31.10 -32.33 -9.49
CA TYR A 503 -29.67 -32.44 -9.25
C TYR A 503 -29.00 -31.04 -9.24
N THR A 504 -28.82 -30.47 -8.05
CA THR A 504 -28.34 -29.09 -7.82
C THR A 504 -26.82 -28.94 -7.74
N VAL A 505 -26.04 -30.02 -7.85
CA VAL A 505 -24.56 -29.97 -7.84
C VAL A 505 -23.97 -29.06 -8.93
N PRO A 506 -24.50 -29.00 -10.18
CA PRO A 506 -24.02 -28.04 -11.18
C PRO A 506 -24.22 -26.59 -10.74
N GLU A 507 -25.36 -26.28 -10.11
CA GLU A 507 -25.69 -24.95 -9.59
C GLU A 507 -24.72 -24.55 -8.47
N TYR A 508 -24.47 -25.46 -7.51
CA TYR A 508 -23.45 -25.29 -6.47
C TYR A 508 -22.04 -25.05 -7.03
N LYS A 509 -21.64 -25.76 -8.10
CA LYS A 509 -20.34 -25.53 -8.75
C LYS A 509 -20.24 -24.12 -9.32
N LEU A 510 -21.29 -23.65 -10.00
CA LEU A 510 -21.37 -22.29 -10.52
C LEU A 510 -21.39 -21.23 -9.40
N MET A 511 -22.04 -21.50 -8.27
CA MET A 511 -21.95 -20.64 -7.07
C MET A 511 -20.52 -20.54 -6.55
N LYS A 512 -19.83 -21.68 -6.39
CA LYS A 512 -18.43 -21.71 -5.94
C LYS A 512 -17.50 -21.02 -6.94
N GLU A 513 -17.73 -21.15 -8.24
CA GLU A 513 -16.97 -20.45 -9.28
C GLU A 513 -17.21 -18.93 -9.27
N TYR A 514 -18.45 -18.49 -9.10
CA TYR A 514 -18.80 -17.07 -9.00
C TYR A 514 -18.16 -16.39 -7.77
N ILE A 515 -18.03 -17.13 -6.66
CA ILE A 515 -17.23 -16.74 -5.50
C ILE A 515 -15.72 -16.75 -5.86
N SER A 516 -15.19 -17.89 -6.32
CA SER A 516 -13.74 -18.13 -6.49
C SER A 516 -13.09 -17.29 -7.58
N SER A 517 -13.86 -16.80 -8.54
CA SER A 517 -13.41 -15.85 -9.58
C SER A 517 -13.29 -14.40 -9.08
N GLY A 518 -13.80 -14.10 -7.89
CA GLY A 518 -13.89 -12.75 -7.34
C GLY A 518 -14.99 -11.87 -7.93
N GLU A 519 -15.71 -12.34 -8.96
CA GLU A 519 -16.74 -11.57 -9.67
C GLU A 519 -17.85 -11.07 -8.74
N MET A 520 -18.23 -11.88 -7.74
CA MET A 520 -19.19 -11.46 -6.71
C MET A 520 -18.75 -10.18 -5.98
N TRP A 521 -17.50 -10.15 -5.49
CA TRP A 521 -17.00 -8.98 -4.76
C TRP A 521 -16.92 -7.77 -5.67
N ASP A 522 -16.32 -7.93 -6.85
CA ASP A 522 -16.12 -6.84 -7.81
C ASP A 522 -17.46 -6.27 -8.30
N THR A 523 -18.50 -7.11 -8.41
CA THR A 523 -19.88 -6.68 -8.72
C THR A 523 -20.46 -5.76 -7.66
N VAL A 524 -20.19 -5.99 -6.37
CA VAL A 524 -20.71 -5.15 -5.27
C VAL A 524 -19.83 -3.93 -5.05
N GLN A 525 -18.50 -4.11 -5.09
CA GLN A 525 -17.49 -3.07 -4.91
C GLN A 525 -17.67 -1.92 -5.91
N ALA A 526 -18.06 -2.23 -7.15
CA ALA A 526 -18.36 -1.23 -8.19
C ALA A 526 -19.54 -0.29 -7.86
N PHE A 527 -20.34 -0.60 -6.84
CA PHE A 527 -21.46 0.23 -6.34
C PHE A 527 -21.22 0.79 -4.95
N MET A 528 -20.13 0.40 -4.26
CA MET A 528 -19.77 0.99 -2.97
C MET A 528 -19.34 2.44 -3.17
N GLY A 529 -19.90 3.34 -2.36
CA GLY A 529 -19.61 4.76 -2.43
C GLY A 529 -18.18 5.06 -2.01
N THR A 530 -17.46 5.86 -2.80
CA THR A 530 -16.17 6.46 -2.39
C THR A 530 -16.32 7.41 -1.19
N SER A 531 -17.56 7.79 -0.86
CA SER A 531 -17.92 9.05 -0.18
C SER A 531 -17.87 9.05 1.35
N ASN A 532 -17.56 7.94 2.04
CA ASN A 532 -17.44 7.93 3.50
C ASN A 532 -15.98 7.92 4.02
N TYR A 533 -14.97 8.00 3.14
CA TYR A 533 -13.54 7.91 3.54
C TYR A 533 -12.62 8.95 2.91
N GLY A 534 -13.06 10.21 2.76
CA GLY A 534 -12.19 11.39 2.60
C GLY A 534 -11.20 11.42 1.41
N ILE A 535 -11.24 10.43 0.51
CA ILE A 535 -10.29 10.27 -0.59
C ILE A 535 -11.07 9.84 -1.84
N ASN A 536 -11.18 10.76 -2.79
CA ASN A 536 -11.77 10.50 -4.11
C ASN A 536 -10.81 9.67 -4.97
N PHE A 537 -11.08 8.38 -5.15
CA PHE A 537 -10.48 7.58 -6.22
C PHE A 537 -11.43 7.53 -7.42
N ALA A 538 -11.02 8.13 -8.55
CA ALA A 538 -11.86 8.23 -9.74
C ALA A 538 -11.58 7.10 -10.76
N HIS A 539 -12.63 6.39 -11.17
CA HIS A 539 -12.68 5.57 -12.38
C HIS A 539 -14.02 5.83 -13.10
N ALA A 540 -13.97 6.15 -14.39
CA ALA A 540 -15.16 6.20 -15.26
C ALA A 540 -15.36 4.87 -16.04
N GLU A 541 -16.56 4.64 -16.61
CA GLU A 541 -17.06 3.97 -17.85
C GLU A 541 -17.57 5.00 -18.88
N GLY A 542 -17.38 4.83 -20.18
CA GLY A 542 -18.26 5.39 -21.19
C GLY A 542 -18.12 4.60 -22.48
N ASP A 543 -19.26 4.24 -23.09
CA ASP A 543 -19.39 3.15 -24.06
C ASP A 543 -19.30 3.62 -25.54
N SER A 544 -19.85 2.80 -26.44
CA SER A 544 -19.98 3.02 -27.89
C SER A 544 -20.70 4.31 -28.32
N SER A 545 -21.14 5.15 -27.38
CA SER A 545 -21.72 6.49 -27.60
C SER A 545 -20.71 7.65 -27.57
N GLY A 546 -19.42 7.42 -27.27
CA GLY A 546 -18.36 8.42 -27.44
C GLY A 546 -18.20 9.44 -26.31
N LYS A 547 -18.65 9.13 -25.08
CA LYS A 547 -18.27 9.87 -23.85
C LYS A 547 -17.27 9.04 -23.04
N LEU A 548 -16.27 9.69 -22.43
CA LEU A 548 -14.98 9.05 -22.11
C LEU A 548 -14.88 8.28 -20.77
N ARG A 549 -14.24 7.11 -20.82
CA ARG A 549 -13.51 6.49 -19.69
C ARG A 549 -12.19 7.23 -19.42
N ILE A 550 -11.59 7.06 -18.23
CA ILE A 550 -10.13 7.23 -18.05
C ILE A 550 -9.45 5.90 -17.69
N GLN A 551 -8.60 5.46 -18.62
CA GLN A 551 -7.50 4.48 -18.55
C GLN A 551 -6.56 4.82 -19.75
N GLN A 552 -5.24 4.64 -19.75
CA GLN A 552 -4.27 4.12 -18.76
C GLN A 552 -3.12 5.13 -18.55
N VAL A 553 -2.10 4.78 -17.76
CA VAL A 553 -0.78 5.45 -17.83
C VAL A 553 -0.17 5.19 -19.23
N PRO A 554 0.29 6.22 -19.97
CA PRO A 554 0.89 6.03 -21.30
C PRO A 554 2.26 5.35 -21.28
N ARG A 555 2.55 4.62 -22.37
CA ARG A 555 3.90 4.18 -22.78
C ARG A 555 4.31 4.92 -24.05
N ASP A 556 5.60 5.04 -24.33
CA ASP A 556 6.11 5.67 -25.55
C ASP A 556 6.24 4.68 -26.72
N SER A 557 6.62 5.19 -27.90
CA SER A 557 6.79 4.42 -29.14
C SER A 557 7.93 3.38 -29.10
N GLU A 558 8.74 3.38 -28.04
CA GLU A 558 9.82 2.42 -27.79
C GLU A 558 9.43 1.39 -26.70
N GLY A 559 8.18 1.43 -26.21
CA GLY A 559 7.60 0.41 -25.33
C GLY A 559 7.90 0.59 -23.84
N ASN A 560 8.64 1.63 -23.45
CA ASN A 560 8.99 1.88 -22.06
C ASN A 560 7.74 2.18 -21.22
N LEU A 561 7.72 1.67 -19.97
CA LEU A 561 6.95 2.37 -18.94
C LEU A 561 7.57 3.75 -18.79
N LYS A 562 6.75 4.80 -18.76
CA LYS A 562 7.19 6.18 -18.45
C LYS A 562 7.99 6.28 -17.14
N TYR A 563 7.86 5.27 -16.27
CA TYR A 563 8.55 5.11 -15.00
C TYR A 563 9.91 4.38 -15.05
N THR A 564 10.26 3.64 -16.10
CA THR A 564 11.60 2.99 -16.15
C THR A 564 12.71 4.04 -16.29
N LYS A 565 12.44 5.12 -17.03
CA LYS A 565 13.30 6.32 -17.06
C LYS A 565 13.40 7.01 -15.69
N MET A 566 12.48 6.80 -14.74
CA MET A 566 12.60 7.43 -13.42
C MET A 566 13.75 6.91 -12.55
N ARG A 567 14.31 5.71 -12.82
CA ARG A 567 15.58 5.30 -12.18
C ARG A 567 16.81 5.99 -12.77
N GLU A 568 16.75 6.46 -14.02
CA GLU A 568 17.75 7.42 -14.55
C GLU A 568 17.48 8.88 -14.14
N LEU A 569 16.29 9.15 -13.58
CA LEU A 569 15.90 10.44 -13.00
C LEU A 569 15.96 10.41 -11.46
N GLN A 570 16.70 9.45 -10.88
CA GLN A 570 16.94 9.35 -9.43
C GLN A 570 17.75 10.51 -8.85
N THR A 571 18.19 11.45 -9.69
CA THR A 571 18.52 12.79 -9.24
C THR A 571 17.73 13.80 -10.06
N GLN A 572 17.25 14.84 -9.38
CA GLN A 572 16.87 16.09 -10.03
C GLN A 572 18.04 16.74 -10.76
N ALA A 573 19.25 16.54 -10.21
CA ALA A 573 20.49 16.80 -10.93
C ALA A 573 20.46 16.13 -12.32
N GLY A 574 19.90 14.93 -12.52
CA GLY A 574 19.79 14.29 -13.83
C GLY A 574 18.73 14.88 -14.78
N GLN A 575 17.75 15.65 -14.29
CA GLN A 575 16.85 16.45 -15.14
C GLN A 575 17.52 17.76 -15.54
N LEU A 576 18.15 18.43 -14.59
CA LEU A 576 18.89 19.67 -14.79
C LEU A 576 20.14 19.46 -15.65
N GLN A 577 20.92 18.41 -15.41
CA GLN A 577 22.10 18.00 -16.18
C GLN A 577 21.75 17.60 -17.62
N LYS A 578 20.54 17.10 -17.89
CA LYS A 578 20.01 16.91 -19.26
C LYS A 578 19.64 18.23 -19.96
N LEU A 579 19.51 19.32 -19.20
CA LEU A 579 19.40 20.71 -19.67
C LEU A 579 20.74 21.48 -19.55
N GLY A 580 21.82 20.85 -19.07
CA GLY A 580 23.13 21.47 -18.82
C GLY A 580 23.29 22.18 -17.46
N LEU A 581 22.28 22.13 -16.60
CA LEU A 581 22.18 22.89 -15.35
C LEU A 581 22.68 22.10 -14.13
N SER A 582 23.34 22.79 -13.19
CA SER A 582 23.83 22.24 -11.92
C SER A 582 22.96 22.71 -10.75
N TYR A 583 22.63 21.80 -9.84
CA TYR A 583 21.75 22.06 -8.69
C TYR A 583 22.26 23.15 -7.75
N ASN A 584 23.58 23.28 -7.62
CA ASN A 584 24.22 24.21 -6.69
C ASN A 584 24.37 25.64 -7.28
N SER A 585 23.87 25.89 -8.48
CA SER A 585 24.11 27.17 -9.19
C SER A 585 23.11 27.45 -10.32
N ILE A 586 21.81 27.19 -10.11
CA ILE A 586 20.78 27.55 -11.11
C ILE A 586 20.49 29.05 -11.02
N SER A 587 20.73 29.80 -12.09
CA SER A 587 20.34 31.21 -12.20
C SER A 587 18.82 31.38 -12.40
N GLU A 588 18.32 32.61 -12.23
CA GLU A 588 16.90 32.92 -12.39
C GLU A 588 16.38 32.61 -13.80
N ASP A 589 17.15 32.92 -14.84
CA ASP A 589 16.76 32.65 -16.23
C ASP A 589 16.79 31.13 -16.53
N GLU A 590 17.81 30.40 -16.07
CA GLU A 590 17.89 28.95 -16.22
C GLU A 590 16.74 28.23 -15.49
N LEU A 591 16.37 28.69 -14.29
CA LEU A 591 15.21 28.17 -13.56
C LEU A 591 13.90 28.43 -14.33
N LYS A 592 13.74 29.65 -14.85
CA LYS A 592 12.57 30.03 -15.65
C LYS A 592 12.46 29.18 -16.91
N GLU A 593 13.56 28.99 -17.63
CA GLU A 593 13.65 28.13 -18.80
C GLU A 593 13.36 26.67 -18.47
N ALA A 594 13.90 26.14 -17.36
CA ALA A 594 13.61 24.78 -16.90
C ALA A 594 12.12 24.56 -16.62
N ILE A 595 11.44 25.52 -15.97
CA ILE A 595 9.99 25.42 -15.71
C ILE A 595 9.18 25.53 -17.01
N MET A 596 9.52 26.47 -17.90
CA MET A 596 8.86 26.62 -19.20
C MET A 596 9.06 25.39 -20.10
N TYR A 597 10.27 24.83 -20.12
CA TYR A 597 10.59 23.59 -20.81
C TYR A 597 9.79 22.42 -20.24
N TYR A 598 9.73 22.27 -18.92
CA TYR A 598 8.99 21.18 -18.27
C TYR A 598 7.49 21.27 -18.56
N LYS A 599 6.88 22.45 -18.46
CA LYS A 599 5.48 22.72 -18.87
C LYS A 599 5.20 22.26 -20.31
N LYS A 600 6.09 22.62 -21.24
CA LYS A 600 6.02 22.21 -22.66
C LYS A 600 6.20 20.69 -22.82
N TYR A 601 7.12 20.08 -22.06
CA TYR A 601 7.42 18.65 -22.11
C TYR A 601 6.24 17.78 -21.62
N ILE A 602 5.62 18.13 -20.50
CA ILE A 602 4.46 17.39 -19.96
C ILE A 602 3.11 17.83 -20.57
N LYS A 603 3.10 18.89 -21.38
CA LYS A 603 1.91 19.51 -22.00
C LYS A 603 0.86 19.93 -20.97
N ALA A 604 1.29 20.56 -19.88
CA ALA A 604 0.41 21.10 -18.84
C ALA A 604 0.68 22.61 -18.64
N GLU A 605 -0.38 23.41 -18.67
CA GLU A 605 -0.28 24.85 -18.38
C GLU A 605 -0.07 25.10 -16.88
N ASN A 606 -0.78 24.32 -16.05
CA ASN A 606 -0.66 24.31 -14.60
C ASN A 606 0.33 23.23 -14.17
N VAL A 607 1.53 23.66 -13.75
CA VAL A 607 2.53 22.82 -13.10
C VAL A 607 2.63 23.27 -11.65
N VAL A 608 2.84 22.31 -10.75
CA VAL A 608 3.16 22.58 -9.35
C VAL A 608 4.68 22.55 -9.21
N SER A 609 5.28 23.73 -9.14
CA SER A 609 6.67 23.90 -8.75
C SER A 609 6.81 23.62 -7.25
N VAL A 610 7.57 22.59 -6.88
CA VAL A 610 7.82 22.22 -5.48
C VAL A 610 9.17 22.80 -5.05
N LEU A 611 9.23 23.52 -3.93
CA LEU A 611 10.44 24.16 -3.43
C LEU A 611 10.62 23.86 -1.93
N ASP A 612 11.84 23.54 -1.54
CA ASP A 612 12.25 23.32 -0.15
C ASP A 612 12.94 24.57 0.42
N ALA A 613 12.64 24.89 1.68
CA ALA A 613 13.24 26.03 2.36
C ALA A 613 13.57 25.69 3.82
N SER A 614 14.40 24.66 3.99
CA SER A 614 15.05 24.25 5.23
C SER A 614 16.02 25.33 5.79
N GLN A 615 15.44 26.45 6.24
CA GLN A 615 16.11 27.68 6.69
C GLN A 615 16.14 27.84 8.23
N ASP A 616 15.53 26.91 8.99
CA ASP A 616 15.24 26.99 10.43
C ASP A 616 16.39 27.57 11.30
N ASP A 617 17.64 27.18 11.05
CA ASP A 617 18.79 27.60 11.86
C ASP A 617 19.13 29.10 11.78
N LEU A 618 18.92 29.76 10.64
CA LEU A 618 19.34 31.17 10.48
C LEU A 618 18.36 32.12 11.18
N GLY A 619 17.06 31.90 10.99
CA GLY A 619 16.00 32.68 11.64
C GLY A 619 16.00 32.51 13.16
N ALA A 620 16.08 31.28 13.65
CA ALA A 620 16.05 30.98 15.09
C ALA A 620 17.29 31.55 15.84
N ARG A 621 18.50 31.39 15.27
CA ARG A 621 19.74 31.86 15.92
C ARG A 621 19.82 33.38 16.02
N ALA A 622 19.40 34.10 14.99
CA ALA A 622 19.38 35.57 14.99
C ALA A 622 18.39 36.16 16.01
N ASN A 623 17.35 35.41 16.37
CA ASN A 623 16.23 35.91 17.18
C ASN A 623 16.34 35.64 18.68
N TYR A 624 16.81 34.47 19.14
CA TYR A 624 16.82 34.16 20.58
C TYR A 624 18.04 33.40 21.13
N GLY A 625 19.09 33.14 20.35
CA GLY A 625 20.27 32.40 20.83
C GLY A 625 19.98 30.95 21.24
N ARG A 626 18.79 30.43 20.93
CA ARG A 626 18.45 29.01 20.99
C ARG A 626 18.64 28.41 19.59
N GLY A 627 19.72 27.66 19.45
CA GLY A 627 20.02 26.85 18.27
C GLY A 627 21.02 25.78 18.69
N ASN A 628 20.93 24.59 18.10
CA ASN A 628 21.85 23.50 18.44
C ASN A 628 23.27 23.88 17.96
N GLN A 629 24.32 23.51 18.72
CA GLN A 629 25.70 23.87 18.32
C GLN A 629 26.15 23.12 17.06
N ASN A 630 25.56 21.95 16.80
CA ASN A 630 25.72 21.21 15.56
C ASN A 630 24.61 21.60 14.58
N ILE A 631 24.98 22.32 13.53
CA ILE A 631 24.17 22.40 12.30
C ILE A 631 24.31 21.03 11.65
N GLU A 632 23.29 20.17 11.76
CA GLU A 632 23.34 18.82 11.21
C GLU A 632 23.40 18.81 9.68
N ASP A 633 23.93 17.71 9.13
CA ASP A 633 24.12 17.55 7.70
C ASP A 633 22.81 17.65 6.92
N THR A 634 22.97 18.24 5.74
CA THR A 634 21.97 18.82 4.83
C THR A 634 20.49 18.46 5.06
N ALA A 635 19.75 19.44 5.61
CA ALA A 635 18.59 20.07 4.95
C ALA A 635 18.02 19.33 3.70
N TYR A 636 18.81 19.29 2.62
CA TYR A 636 18.47 18.69 1.33
C TYR A 636 18.32 17.15 1.36
N GLU A 637 19.17 16.41 2.07
CA GLU A 637 19.03 14.95 2.21
C GLU A 637 17.77 14.60 3.01
N GLN A 638 17.44 15.37 4.05
CA GLN A 638 16.20 15.23 4.79
C GLN A 638 14.97 15.52 3.91
N PHE A 639 15.06 16.55 3.06
CA PHE A 639 14.06 16.83 2.03
C PHE A 639 13.89 15.65 1.06
N LEU A 640 14.98 15.08 0.52
CA LEU A 640 14.93 13.90 -0.37
C LEU A 640 14.32 12.68 0.33
N GLN A 641 14.61 12.48 1.62
CA GLN A 641 14.02 11.40 2.41
C GLN A 641 12.52 11.61 2.63
N LYS A 642 12.08 12.83 2.95
CA LYS A 642 10.65 13.21 3.07
C LYS A 642 9.91 13.06 1.74
N PHE A 643 10.50 13.52 0.63
CA PHE A 643 9.88 13.51 -0.70
C PHE A 643 9.90 12.12 -1.37
N SER A 644 10.89 11.27 -1.09
CA SER A 644 10.90 9.89 -1.58
C SER A 644 9.73 9.07 -0.99
N ASN A 645 9.34 9.31 0.27
CA ASN A 645 8.13 8.71 0.86
C ASN A 645 6.84 9.11 0.10
N PHE A 646 6.76 10.36 -0.38
CA PHE A 646 5.67 10.80 -1.27
C PHE A 646 5.69 10.09 -2.64
N GLN A 647 6.88 9.85 -3.20
CA GLN A 647 7.07 9.20 -4.50
C GLN A 647 6.83 7.68 -4.50
N VAL A 648 7.13 6.98 -3.39
CA VAL A 648 6.95 5.52 -3.25
C VAL A 648 5.45 5.13 -3.18
N ASN A 649 4.56 6.08 -2.88
CA ASN A 649 3.13 5.82 -2.85
C ASN A 649 2.53 5.67 -4.28
N ARG A 650 2.18 4.44 -4.65
CA ARG A 650 1.62 4.05 -5.96
C ARG A 650 0.35 4.84 -6.37
N TYR A 651 -0.34 5.50 -5.44
CA TYR A 651 -1.52 6.34 -5.74
C TYR A 651 -1.18 7.77 -6.18
N ASN A 652 0.04 8.24 -5.97
CA ASN A 652 0.44 9.62 -6.24
C ASN A 652 1.04 9.83 -7.63
N GLN A 653 1.16 8.78 -8.45
CA GLN A 653 1.92 8.78 -9.71
C GLN A 653 1.42 9.83 -10.74
N ASP A 654 0.11 10.07 -10.83
CA ASP A 654 -0.46 11.10 -11.72
C ASP A 654 -0.27 12.52 -11.17
N ALA A 655 -0.22 12.69 -9.84
CA ALA A 655 0.11 13.95 -9.18
C ALA A 655 1.59 14.32 -9.38
N ILE A 656 2.49 13.35 -9.22
CA ILE A 656 3.93 13.50 -9.42
C ILE A 656 4.26 13.95 -10.85
N GLN A 657 3.51 13.50 -11.87
CA GLN A 657 3.71 13.93 -13.26
C GLN A 657 3.39 15.42 -13.53
N GLN A 658 2.73 16.13 -12.61
CA GLN A 658 2.56 17.59 -12.68
C GLN A 658 3.39 18.37 -11.66
N CYS A 659 4.23 17.68 -10.88
CA CYS A 659 5.11 18.29 -9.90
C CYS A 659 6.52 18.45 -10.48
N LEU A 660 6.92 19.69 -10.76
CA LEU A 660 8.32 20.02 -11.00
C LEU A 660 8.95 20.39 -9.67
N LEU A 661 9.69 19.49 -9.05
CA LEU A 661 10.53 19.84 -7.92
C LEU A 661 11.69 20.73 -8.43
N ILE A 662 11.98 21.81 -7.72
CA ILE A 662 13.00 22.80 -8.07
C ILE A 662 14.21 22.62 -7.17
N GLY A 663 13.97 22.47 -5.86
CA GLY A 663 15.00 22.13 -4.88
C GLY A 663 15.04 23.02 -3.66
N SER A 664 16.20 23.06 -3.00
CA SER A 664 16.48 23.94 -1.86
C SER A 664 17.22 25.21 -2.30
N ILE A 665 16.91 26.34 -1.68
CA ILE A 665 17.69 27.58 -1.85
C ILE A 665 19.06 27.37 -1.17
N ASP A 666 20.17 27.63 -1.88
CA ASP A 666 21.50 27.57 -1.27
C ASP A 666 21.74 28.80 -0.36
N ILE A 667 22.15 28.46 0.86
CA ILE A 667 22.35 29.36 2.00
C ILE A 667 23.66 29.03 2.74
N GLN A 668 24.54 28.19 2.20
CA GLN A 668 25.74 27.77 2.93
C GLN A 668 26.72 28.93 3.21
N ASP A 669 26.80 29.90 2.30
CA ASP A 669 27.57 31.13 2.53
C ASP A 669 26.91 31.99 3.65
N LEU A 670 25.57 32.06 3.70
CA LEU A 670 24.85 32.76 4.77
C LEU A 670 24.99 32.05 6.12
N LYS A 671 24.99 30.71 6.12
CA LYS A 671 25.28 29.88 7.31
C LYS A 671 26.70 30.12 7.81
N GLU A 672 27.70 30.15 6.94
CA GLU A 672 29.09 30.45 7.32
C GLU A 672 29.24 31.91 7.81
N GLN A 673 28.56 32.88 7.18
CA GLN A 673 28.51 34.29 7.63
C GLN A 673 27.95 34.46 9.06
N CYS A 674 27.04 33.57 9.49
CA CYS A 674 26.41 33.61 10.81
C CYS A 674 27.05 32.64 11.83
N LYS A 675 27.99 31.82 11.38
CA LYS A 675 28.66 30.80 12.20
C LYS A 675 29.45 31.47 13.32
N ASN A 676 29.32 30.91 14.53
CA ASN A 676 29.96 31.39 15.75
C ASN A 676 29.59 32.83 16.20
N LYS A 677 28.64 33.52 15.54
CA LYS A 677 28.17 34.85 15.97
C LYS A 677 27.23 34.76 17.17
N ASN A 678 27.33 35.76 18.05
CA ASN A 678 26.58 35.89 19.28
C ASN A 678 25.38 36.86 19.09
N PRO A 679 24.12 36.39 19.16
CA PRO A 679 22.94 37.26 19.01
C PRO A 679 22.77 38.30 20.12
N LEU A 680 23.48 38.16 21.24
CA LEU A 680 23.48 39.16 22.32
C LEU A 680 24.48 40.31 22.07
N ASN A 681 25.41 40.16 21.12
CA ASN A 681 26.29 41.24 20.67
C ASN A 681 25.56 42.04 19.58
N ARG A 682 25.47 43.37 19.74
CA ARG A 682 24.74 44.27 18.84
C ARG A 682 25.27 44.21 17.40
N ASP A 683 26.59 44.22 17.21
CA ASP A 683 27.18 44.33 15.88
C ASP A 683 27.13 42.97 15.15
N GLU A 684 27.40 41.88 15.87
CA GLU A 684 27.23 40.52 15.34
C GLU A 684 25.76 40.18 15.04
N ARG A 685 24.81 40.73 15.81
CA ARG A 685 23.37 40.63 15.51
C ARG A 685 23.00 41.43 14.26
N LEU A 686 23.59 42.60 14.02
CA LEU A 686 23.38 43.38 12.79
C LEU A 686 23.87 42.61 11.55
N ASP A 687 25.00 41.90 11.65
CA ASP A 687 25.47 41.02 10.58
C ASP A 687 24.51 39.87 10.28
N MET A 688 23.96 39.20 11.32
CA MET A 688 22.97 38.14 11.12
C MET A 688 21.66 38.69 10.51
N ILE A 689 21.23 39.89 10.92
CA ILE A 689 20.12 40.61 10.28
C ILE A 689 20.44 40.93 8.81
N HIS A 690 21.69 41.24 8.47
CA HIS A 690 22.10 41.45 7.08
C HIS A 690 22.05 40.15 6.27
N ALA A 691 22.51 39.02 6.82
CA ALA A 691 22.39 37.71 6.19
C ALA A 691 20.92 37.28 5.99
N LEU A 692 20.03 37.56 6.96
CA LEU A 692 18.58 37.35 6.80
C LEU A 692 17.98 38.21 5.68
N ARG A 693 18.46 39.44 5.47
CA ARG A 693 18.02 40.29 4.33
C ARG A 693 18.53 39.76 2.99
N GLN A 694 19.74 39.20 2.94
CA GLN A 694 20.23 38.50 1.75
C GLN A 694 19.40 37.23 1.46
N LEU A 695 18.96 36.51 2.50
CA LEU A 695 18.09 35.34 2.40
C LEU A 695 16.68 35.68 1.90
N ASP A 696 16.08 36.72 2.47
CA ASP A 696 14.83 37.32 2.01
C ASP A 696 14.91 37.66 0.51
N GLU A 697 15.96 38.37 0.10
CA GLU A 697 16.12 38.78 -1.29
C GLU A 697 16.27 37.58 -2.24
N ARG A 698 17.12 36.59 -1.90
CA ARG A 698 17.25 35.34 -2.69
C ARG A 698 15.92 34.60 -2.78
N SER A 699 15.25 34.40 -1.66
CA SER A 699 13.97 33.68 -1.59
C SER A 699 12.89 34.36 -2.41
N ARG A 700 12.77 35.69 -2.30
CA ARG A 700 11.84 36.50 -3.11
C ARG A 700 12.10 36.38 -4.60
N ARG A 701 13.37 36.42 -5.03
CA ARG A 701 13.74 36.25 -6.45
C ARG A 701 13.40 34.85 -6.97
N THR A 702 13.77 33.78 -6.25
CA THR A 702 13.41 32.41 -6.64
C THR A 702 11.89 32.23 -6.75
N VAL A 703 11.13 32.68 -5.76
CA VAL A 703 9.66 32.63 -5.76
C VAL A 703 9.07 33.42 -6.93
N LYS A 704 9.56 34.65 -7.17
CA LYS A 704 9.12 35.50 -8.29
C LYS A 704 9.34 34.79 -9.63
N THR A 705 10.51 34.18 -9.82
CA THR A 705 10.85 33.41 -11.03
C THR A 705 9.89 32.23 -11.26
N VAL A 706 9.48 31.54 -10.18
CA VAL A 706 8.44 30.50 -10.27
C VAL A 706 7.12 31.07 -10.76
N PHE A 707 6.65 32.20 -10.22
CA PHE A 707 5.39 32.81 -10.66
C PHE A 707 5.47 33.47 -12.05
N ASP A 708 6.63 33.99 -12.45
CA ASP A 708 6.87 34.54 -13.80
C ASP A 708 6.78 33.45 -14.88
N SER A 709 7.19 32.22 -14.57
CA SER A 709 6.95 31.06 -15.45
C SER A 709 5.47 30.59 -15.48
N HIS A 710 4.58 31.34 -14.83
CA HIS A 710 3.16 31.07 -14.62
C HIS A 710 2.90 29.75 -13.88
N SER A 711 3.88 29.26 -13.11
CA SER A 711 3.73 28.03 -12.32
C SER A 711 2.92 28.29 -11.04
N ARG A 712 2.37 27.22 -10.47
CA ARG A 712 1.82 27.21 -9.10
C ARG A 712 2.93 26.78 -8.15
N LEU A 713 2.96 27.30 -6.94
CA LEU A 713 4.03 27.01 -5.97
C LEU A 713 3.54 26.10 -4.83
N PHE A 714 4.21 24.98 -4.60
CA PHE A 714 4.13 24.24 -3.34
C PHE A 714 5.45 24.47 -2.60
N TYR A 715 5.38 25.13 -1.44
CA TYR A 715 6.56 25.51 -0.65
C TYR A 715 6.57 24.67 0.64
N MET A 716 7.71 24.08 1.00
CA MET A 716 7.79 23.15 2.13
C MET A 716 9.04 23.31 2.99
N ASN A 717 8.89 22.97 4.27
CA ASN A 717 9.89 23.16 5.33
C ASN A 717 10.27 24.64 5.52
N GLY A 718 10.80 24.95 6.71
CA GLY A 718 11.14 26.31 7.10
C GLY A 718 10.19 26.93 8.13
N ASP A 719 10.72 27.97 8.75
CA ASP A 719 10.09 28.86 9.73
C ASP A 719 8.95 29.71 9.11
N HIS A 720 8.02 30.14 9.95
CA HIS A 720 6.93 31.07 9.65
C HIS A 720 7.38 32.33 8.87
N ASN A 721 8.63 32.78 9.10
CA ASN A 721 9.34 33.82 8.34
C ASN A 721 9.16 33.74 6.81
N ASN A 722 9.12 32.53 6.24
CA ASN A 722 9.13 32.29 4.80
C ASN A 722 7.91 32.88 4.07
N MET A 723 6.79 33.07 4.78
CA MET A 723 5.56 33.60 4.20
C MET A 723 5.69 35.03 3.67
N GLY A 724 6.54 35.87 4.30
CA GLY A 724 6.84 37.21 3.79
C GLY A 724 7.48 37.15 2.40
N TYR A 725 8.39 36.21 2.18
CA TYR A 725 9.12 36.03 0.92
C TYR A 725 8.19 35.48 -0.18
N ILE A 726 7.30 34.55 0.17
CA ILE A 726 6.31 33.97 -0.74
C ILE A 726 5.35 35.06 -1.26
N VAL A 727 4.78 35.86 -0.35
CA VAL A 727 3.85 36.95 -0.71
C VAL A 727 4.56 38.04 -1.52
N SER A 728 5.74 38.49 -1.08
CA SER A 728 6.53 39.50 -1.79
C SER A 728 6.87 39.04 -3.22
N GLY A 729 7.37 37.81 -3.38
CA GLY A 729 7.72 37.24 -4.69
C GLY A 729 6.50 37.09 -5.60
N PHE A 730 5.36 36.67 -5.05
CA PHE A 730 4.07 36.64 -5.77
C PHE A 730 3.66 38.02 -6.26
N TYR A 731 3.64 39.02 -5.37
CA TYR A 731 3.25 40.39 -5.71
C TYR A 731 4.21 41.01 -6.75
N GLN A 732 5.51 40.79 -6.59
CA GLN A 732 6.51 41.26 -7.55
C GLN A 732 6.34 40.67 -8.95
N SER A 733 5.92 39.41 -9.05
CA SER A 733 5.60 38.74 -10.31
C SER A 733 4.25 39.18 -10.89
N ARG A 734 3.16 38.96 -10.15
CA ARG A 734 1.78 39.10 -10.66
C ARG A 734 1.25 40.53 -10.65
N LYS A 735 1.87 41.44 -9.89
CA LYS A 735 1.38 42.81 -9.62
C LYS A 735 -0.06 42.88 -9.06
N VAL A 736 -0.52 41.78 -8.46
CA VAL A 736 -1.81 41.66 -7.76
C VAL A 736 -1.52 41.26 -6.33
N LYS A 737 -2.18 41.94 -5.39
CA LYS A 737 -2.07 41.65 -3.96
C LYS A 737 -2.87 40.37 -3.64
N PRO A 738 -2.27 39.30 -3.10
CA PRO A 738 -3.01 38.08 -2.78
C PRO A 738 -3.78 38.25 -1.47
N ILE A 739 -4.80 37.42 -1.30
CA ILE A 739 -5.38 37.13 0.01
C ILE A 739 -4.56 36.01 0.64
N VAL A 740 -4.16 36.18 1.90
CA VAL A 740 -3.44 35.14 2.65
C VAL A 740 -4.42 34.41 3.57
N ILE A 741 -4.35 33.08 3.62
CA ILE A 741 -4.99 32.26 4.64
C ILE A 741 -3.87 31.56 5.40
N TYR A 742 -3.77 31.80 6.70
CA TYR A 742 -2.67 31.38 7.55
C TYR A 742 -3.22 30.61 8.77
N LEU A 743 -2.84 29.33 8.86
CA LEU A 743 -3.26 28.41 9.90
C LEU A 743 -2.09 28.10 10.85
N ASP A 744 -2.25 28.41 12.13
CA ASP A 744 -1.17 28.33 13.12
C ASP A 744 -1.72 28.12 14.54
N VAL A 745 -1.03 27.32 15.37
CA VAL A 745 -1.37 27.13 16.79
C VAL A 745 -0.92 28.30 17.66
N HIS A 746 0.10 29.06 17.27
CA HIS A 746 0.69 30.11 18.11
C HIS A 746 0.32 31.53 17.72
N SER A 747 -0.17 31.74 16.49
CA SER A 747 -0.54 33.07 15.98
C SER A 747 0.56 34.10 16.23
N ASP A 748 1.81 33.74 15.90
CA ASP A 748 2.98 34.58 16.11
C ASP A 748 2.88 35.80 15.17
N ALA A 749 2.25 36.90 15.61
CA ALA A 749 2.16 38.16 14.87
C ALA A 749 2.78 39.29 15.70
N ARG A 750 3.96 39.74 15.26
CA ARG A 750 4.85 40.63 16.01
C ARG A 750 4.97 42.00 15.35
N VAL A 751 5.39 42.99 16.15
CA VAL A 751 5.58 44.35 15.65
C VAL A 751 6.99 44.53 15.09
N LYS A 752 7.14 45.51 14.21
CA LYS A 752 8.37 45.77 13.46
C LYS A 752 9.56 46.13 14.37
N GLU A 753 9.26 46.71 15.53
CA GLU A 753 10.20 47.10 16.58
C GLU A 753 10.92 45.89 17.21
N ASP A 754 10.34 44.67 17.13
CA ASP A 754 10.95 43.44 17.64
C ASP A 754 12.13 42.95 16.76
N GLY A 755 12.24 43.48 15.52
CA GLY A 755 13.20 43.05 14.51
C GLY A 755 12.69 41.87 13.65
N PRO A 756 13.46 41.43 12.63
CA PRO A 756 13.02 40.39 11.70
C PRO A 756 12.88 39.03 12.40
N HIS A 757 11.64 38.66 12.73
CA HIS A 757 11.28 37.48 13.54
C HIS A 757 10.18 36.67 12.83
N SER A 758 10.05 35.38 13.19
CA SER A 758 9.02 34.44 12.72
C SER A 758 7.58 35.01 12.65
N GLY A 759 7.26 36.07 13.39
CA GLY A 759 5.96 36.73 13.37
C GLY A 759 5.87 38.13 12.77
N THR A 760 6.96 38.76 12.30
CA THR A 760 6.88 40.12 11.72
C THR A 760 6.44 40.14 10.26
N TRP A 761 6.47 38.99 9.57
CA TRP A 761 6.22 38.92 8.13
C TRP A 761 4.84 39.46 7.70
N ILE A 762 3.78 39.28 8.51
CA ILE A 762 2.45 39.85 8.23
C ILE A 762 2.54 41.38 8.24
N SER A 763 3.04 41.96 9.32
CA SER A 763 3.24 43.41 9.46
C SER A 763 4.07 43.97 8.29
N GLU A 764 5.13 43.28 7.89
CA GLU A 764 6.01 43.69 6.79
C GLU A 764 5.33 43.67 5.40
N ILE A 765 4.55 42.65 5.06
CA ILE A 765 3.86 42.60 3.74
C ILE A 765 2.72 43.63 3.64
N TYR A 766 2.15 44.06 4.78
CA TYR A 766 1.18 45.15 4.81
C TYR A 766 1.84 46.53 4.70
N ASP A 767 2.95 46.76 5.41
CA ASP A 767 3.80 47.94 5.28
C ASP A 767 4.28 48.17 3.84
N ARG A 768 4.73 47.09 3.18
CA ARG A 768 5.14 47.09 1.77
C ARG A 768 3.95 47.22 0.81
N GLY A 769 2.72 47.09 1.32
CA GLY A 769 1.48 47.17 0.55
C GLY A 769 1.25 45.98 -0.40
N GLU A 770 1.82 44.82 -0.10
CA GLU A 770 1.89 43.65 -1.00
C GLU A 770 0.70 42.67 -0.80
N CYS A 771 0.03 42.71 0.35
CA CYS A 771 -1.15 41.87 0.68
C CYS A 771 -2.48 42.63 0.58
N GLN A 772 -3.58 41.92 0.28
CA GLN A 772 -4.93 42.50 0.19
C GLN A 772 -5.75 42.32 1.47
N ASN A 773 -5.74 41.12 2.04
CA ASN A 773 -6.47 40.75 3.26
C ASN A 773 -5.85 39.44 3.80
N ALA A 774 -5.85 39.24 5.12
CA ALA A 774 -5.33 38.04 5.77
C ALA A 774 -6.40 37.36 6.64
N TYR A 775 -6.58 36.06 6.47
CA TYR A 775 -7.38 35.23 7.38
C TYR A 775 -6.40 34.47 8.27
N VAL A 776 -6.32 34.86 9.54
CA VAL A 776 -5.53 34.17 10.56
C VAL A 776 -6.47 33.24 11.32
N ILE A 777 -5.99 32.06 11.66
CA ILE A 777 -6.81 31.05 12.32
C ILE A 777 -5.93 30.44 13.43
N GLY A 778 -6.18 30.86 14.67
CA GLY A 778 -5.34 30.60 15.85
C GLY A 778 -5.83 29.43 16.73
N LEU A 779 -4.97 28.43 16.94
CA LEU A 779 -5.41 27.07 17.29
C LEU A 779 -4.96 26.50 18.64
N SER A 780 -4.52 27.32 19.60
CA SER A 780 -4.16 26.86 20.95
C SER A 780 -4.58 27.82 22.07
N TYR A 781 -4.91 27.26 23.24
CA TYR A 781 -5.14 27.98 24.49
C TYR A 781 -3.83 28.36 25.22
N LEU A 782 -2.72 27.68 24.92
CA LEU A 782 -1.47 27.81 25.67
C LEU A 782 -0.60 29.01 25.24
N SER A 783 -1.01 29.74 24.20
CA SER A 783 -0.30 30.86 23.60
C SER A 783 -1.32 31.90 23.14
N ASN A 784 -1.75 32.79 24.05
CA ASN A 784 -2.82 33.75 23.78
C ASN A 784 -2.49 34.69 22.62
N SER A 785 -3.42 34.76 21.66
CA SER A 785 -3.34 35.61 20.49
C SER A 785 -3.67 37.09 20.75
N ASP A 786 -4.20 37.48 21.93
CA ASP A 786 -4.61 38.86 22.23
C ASP A 786 -3.50 39.90 21.98
N ALA A 787 -2.26 39.57 22.33
CA ALA A 787 -1.11 40.44 22.09
C ALA A 787 -0.78 40.57 20.59
N ALA A 788 -0.90 39.47 19.84
CA ALA A 788 -0.66 39.41 18.40
C ALA A 788 -1.76 40.13 17.60
N ILE A 789 -3.03 39.92 17.95
CA ILE A 789 -4.20 40.61 17.43
C ILE A 789 -4.07 42.12 17.65
N GLY A 790 -3.84 42.54 18.91
CA GLY A 790 -3.67 43.96 19.25
C GLY A 790 -2.45 44.61 18.58
N ASN A 791 -1.47 43.83 18.13
CA ASN A 791 -0.33 44.30 17.34
C ASN A 791 -0.66 44.44 15.85
N LEU A 792 -1.45 43.53 15.27
CA LEU A 792 -1.96 43.67 13.91
C LEU A 792 -2.94 44.85 13.78
N GLU A 793 -3.82 45.05 14.78
CA GLU A 793 -4.76 46.19 14.84
C GLU A 793 -4.02 47.54 14.92
N LYS A 794 -2.98 47.66 15.76
CA LYS A 794 -2.12 48.88 15.83
C LYS A 794 -1.50 49.25 14.49
N ASN A 795 -1.21 48.26 13.65
CA ASN A 795 -0.59 48.45 12.33
C ASN A 795 -1.62 48.60 11.19
N ASN A 796 -2.91 48.76 11.51
CA ASN A 796 -4.02 48.85 10.53
C ASN A 796 -4.06 47.67 9.54
N VAL A 797 -3.58 46.50 9.94
CA VAL A 797 -3.65 45.29 9.11
C VAL A 797 -5.12 44.90 8.94
N GLN A 798 -5.57 44.69 7.71
CA GLN A 798 -6.88 44.08 7.47
C GLN A 798 -6.75 42.58 7.64
N PHE A 799 -7.28 42.06 8.74
CA PHE A 799 -7.36 40.63 8.95
C PHE A 799 -8.72 40.21 9.53
N LYS A 800 -8.97 38.91 9.48
CA LYS A 800 -10.06 38.24 10.19
C LYS A 800 -9.47 37.08 10.94
N ASP A 801 -9.52 37.14 12.27
CA ASP A 801 -9.06 36.08 13.15
C ASP A 801 -10.22 35.16 13.57
N PHE A 802 -9.86 33.93 13.94
CA PHE A 802 -10.73 32.97 14.58
C PHE A 802 -9.96 32.37 15.76
N THR A 803 -10.18 32.93 16.95
CA THR A 803 -9.46 32.53 18.17
C THR A 803 -9.86 31.14 18.65
N TRP A 804 -9.01 30.53 19.49
CA TRP A 804 -9.34 29.31 20.22
C TRP A 804 -10.70 29.40 20.94
N ASP A 805 -10.97 30.51 21.62
CA ASP A 805 -12.23 30.74 22.33
C ASP A 805 -13.44 30.87 21.39
N GLU A 806 -13.24 31.34 20.15
CA GLU A 806 -14.27 31.28 19.12
C GLU A 806 -14.52 29.84 18.63
N ILE A 807 -13.46 29.06 18.44
CA ILE A 807 -13.54 27.64 18.06
C ILE A 807 -14.26 26.82 19.15
N GLN A 808 -13.98 27.07 20.42
CA GLN A 808 -14.69 26.43 21.54
C GLN A 808 -16.15 26.87 21.60
N ARG A 809 -16.47 28.17 21.46
CA ARG A 809 -17.86 28.67 21.40
C ARG A 809 -18.65 28.09 20.23
N ARG A 810 -18.00 27.79 19.09
CA ARG A 810 -18.59 27.11 17.92
C ARG A 810 -18.72 25.59 18.09
N GLY A 811 -18.34 25.03 19.24
CA GLY A 811 -18.56 23.63 19.61
C GLY A 811 -17.38 22.69 19.33
N GLY A 812 -16.15 23.22 19.31
CA GLY A 812 -14.92 22.46 19.11
C GLY A 812 -14.48 22.37 17.63
N SER A 813 -13.26 21.90 17.40
CA SER A 813 -12.59 21.88 16.09
C SER A 813 -13.44 21.27 14.97
N SER A 814 -14.01 20.08 15.21
CA SER A 814 -14.81 19.31 14.26
C SER A 814 -16.12 19.97 13.82
N LYS A 815 -16.59 21.00 14.54
CA LYS A 815 -17.73 21.84 14.14
C LYS A 815 -17.31 23.23 13.66
N ALA A 816 -16.36 23.85 14.34
CA ALA A 816 -15.90 25.19 14.05
C ALA A 816 -15.16 25.26 12.70
N ILE A 817 -14.23 24.34 12.44
CA ILE A 817 -13.36 24.39 11.25
C ILE A 817 -14.19 24.29 9.95
N PRO A 818 -15.15 23.35 9.78
CA PRO A 818 -16.02 23.34 8.61
C PRO A 818 -16.81 24.65 8.42
N GLN A 819 -17.39 25.20 9.49
CA GLN A 819 -18.15 26.46 9.45
C GLN A 819 -17.27 27.66 9.07
N MET A 820 -16.07 27.74 9.65
CA MET A 820 -15.08 28.78 9.37
C MET A 820 -14.58 28.67 7.93
N THR A 821 -14.32 27.45 7.45
CA THR A 821 -13.94 27.18 6.06
C THR A 821 -14.98 27.74 5.08
N GLU A 822 -16.25 27.42 5.30
CA GLU A 822 -17.36 27.95 4.49
C GLU A 822 -17.49 29.46 4.60
N GLN A 823 -17.35 30.01 5.81
CA GLN A 823 -17.41 31.44 6.05
C GLN A 823 -16.30 32.18 5.29
N ILE A 824 -15.04 31.73 5.36
CA ILE A 824 -13.89 32.32 4.65
C ILE A 824 -14.09 32.22 3.13
N ILE A 825 -14.47 31.05 2.63
CA ILE A 825 -14.69 30.83 1.19
C ILE A 825 -15.80 31.76 0.67
N SER A 826 -16.89 31.91 1.41
CA SER A 826 -18.01 32.80 1.07
C SER A 826 -17.60 34.28 1.12
N ASP A 827 -16.85 34.69 2.15
CA ASP A 827 -16.34 36.07 2.31
C ASP A 827 -15.40 36.46 1.15
N ILE A 828 -14.48 35.57 0.78
CA ILE A 828 -13.56 35.78 -0.36
C ILE A 828 -14.34 35.85 -1.68
N LYS A 829 -15.22 34.89 -1.95
CA LYS A 829 -16.00 34.83 -3.20
C LYS A 829 -16.94 36.02 -3.37
N SER A 830 -17.55 36.51 -2.30
CA SER A 830 -18.52 37.62 -2.35
C SER A 830 -17.84 38.98 -2.47
N ARG A 831 -16.72 39.23 -1.78
CA ARG A 831 -16.03 40.53 -1.81
C ARG A 831 -15.04 40.68 -2.96
N TYR A 832 -14.31 39.63 -3.31
CA TYR A 832 -13.16 39.69 -4.25
C TYR A 832 -13.36 38.81 -5.50
N GLY A 833 -14.34 37.91 -5.48
CA GLY A 833 -14.64 37.00 -6.59
C GLY A 833 -13.91 35.66 -6.51
N LYS A 834 -14.49 34.61 -7.11
CA LYS A 834 -14.00 33.22 -7.05
C LYS A 834 -12.55 33.02 -7.52
N ASN A 835 -12.09 33.86 -8.45
CA ASN A 835 -10.77 33.71 -9.09
C ASN A 835 -9.68 34.60 -8.45
N TYR A 836 -9.99 35.35 -7.39
CA TYR A 836 -9.01 36.21 -6.73
C TYR A 836 -7.86 35.36 -6.14
N PRO A 837 -6.58 35.73 -6.34
CA PRO A 837 -5.45 34.91 -5.93
C PRO A 837 -5.36 34.76 -4.41
N VAL A 838 -5.19 33.50 -3.98
CA VAL A 838 -5.05 33.11 -2.57
C VAL A 838 -3.70 32.42 -2.36
N ILE A 839 -3.03 32.74 -1.26
CA ILE A 839 -1.90 31.97 -0.74
C ILE A 839 -2.39 31.27 0.54
N LEU A 840 -2.36 29.94 0.55
CA LEU A 840 -2.77 29.12 1.68
C LEU A 840 -1.52 28.59 2.39
N SER A 841 -1.41 28.81 3.69
CA SER A 841 -0.28 28.39 4.51
C SER A 841 -0.75 27.62 5.74
N ILE A 842 -0.16 26.47 5.97
CA ILE A 842 -0.50 25.58 7.09
C ILE A 842 0.79 25.26 7.86
N CYS A 843 0.84 25.68 9.12
CA CYS A 843 1.93 25.28 10.02
C CYS A 843 1.79 23.79 10.41
N GLY A 844 2.89 23.04 10.39
CA GLY A 844 2.92 21.62 10.76
C GLY A 844 2.34 21.35 12.16
N ASP A 845 2.66 22.22 13.11
CA ASP A 845 2.16 22.16 14.51
C ASP A 845 0.63 22.24 14.64
N THR A 846 -0.09 22.60 13.58
CA THR A 846 -1.57 22.58 13.58
C THR A 846 -2.17 21.17 13.49
N VAL A 847 -1.35 20.14 13.26
CA VAL A 847 -1.78 18.75 13.10
C VAL A 847 -1.40 17.92 14.33
N SER A 848 -2.41 17.45 15.07
CA SER A 848 -2.24 16.71 16.32
C SER A 848 -1.38 15.45 16.13
N GLY A 849 -0.49 15.20 17.08
CA GLY A 849 0.47 14.08 17.04
C GLY A 849 1.88 14.50 16.61
N LEU A 850 2.05 15.75 16.17
CA LEU A 850 3.35 16.37 15.97
C LEU A 850 3.78 17.14 17.24
N PRO A 851 5.07 17.09 17.64
CA PRO A 851 5.57 17.84 18.79
C PRO A 851 5.77 19.30 18.42
N CYS A 852 5.13 20.21 19.16
CA CYS A 852 5.15 21.63 18.86
C CYS A 852 6.53 22.27 19.04
N SER A 853 6.85 23.19 18.13
CA SER A 853 8.11 23.89 18.02
C SER A 853 8.44 24.78 19.21
N ALA A 854 7.41 25.37 19.83
CA ALA A 854 7.50 26.36 20.90
C ALA A 854 7.33 25.81 22.32
N SER A 855 6.57 24.72 22.52
CA SER A 855 6.22 24.20 23.86
C SER A 855 6.73 22.79 24.18
N ASN A 856 7.21 22.01 23.19
CA ASN A 856 7.46 20.56 23.29
C ASN A 856 6.23 19.70 23.67
N GLU A 857 5.04 20.28 23.81
CA GLU A 857 3.79 19.54 24.02
C GLU A 857 3.18 19.11 22.67
N VAL A 858 2.22 18.19 22.70
CA VAL A 858 1.44 17.82 21.51
C VAL A 858 0.21 18.71 21.47
N VAL A 859 0.27 19.77 20.66
CA VAL A 859 -0.86 20.66 20.35
C VAL A 859 -1.32 20.46 18.89
N GLY A 860 -2.33 21.20 18.45
CA GLY A 860 -2.94 21.06 17.11
C GLY A 860 -4.19 20.18 17.09
N TYR A 861 -4.82 20.09 15.91
CA TYR A 861 -6.10 19.40 15.71
C TYR A 861 -5.97 18.06 15.00
N PRO A 862 -6.94 17.15 15.19
CA PRO A 862 -7.04 15.92 14.42
C PRO A 862 -6.89 16.19 12.92
N ALA A 863 -6.04 15.41 12.24
CA ALA A 863 -5.81 15.57 10.80
C ALA A 863 -7.12 15.42 9.98
N GLU A 864 -8.09 14.68 10.52
CA GLU A 864 -9.47 14.56 10.01
C GLU A 864 -10.27 15.87 9.99
N ASP A 865 -9.90 16.89 10.79
CA ASP A 865 -10.48 18.24 10.72
C ASP A 865 -9.72 19.15 9.72
N ILE A 866 -8.39 19.01 9.63
CA ILE A 866 -7.52 19.86 8.79
C ILE A 866 -7.59 19.46 7.30
N TYR A 867 -7.58 18.16 6.99
CA TYR A 867 -7.60 17.69 5.60
C TYR A 867 -8.85 18.14 4.81
N PRO A 868 -10.09 18.06 5.33
CA PRO A 868 -11.27 18.54 4.62
C PRO A 868 -11.25 20.05 4.40
N MET A 869 -10.78 20.84 5.38
CA MET A 869 -10.61 22.30 5.22
C MET A 869 -9.68 22.60 4.04
N MET A 870 -8.47 22.03 4.07
CA MET A 870 -7.46 22.27 3.03
C MET A 870 -8.00 21.84 1.65
N SER A 871 -8.60 20.65 1.55
CA SER A 871 -9.22 20.17 0.31
C SER A 871 -10.26 21.16 -0.22
N LYS A 872 -11.18 21.60 0.63
CA LYS A 872 -12.28 22.50 0.25
C LYS A 872 -11.78 23.89 -0.15
N MET A 873 -10.82 24.46 0.56
CA MET A 873 -10.18 25.73 0.18
C MET A 873 -9.46 25.63 -1.17
N ILE A 874 -8.70 24.58 -1.41
CA ILE A 874 -7.98 24.33 -2.67
C ILE A 874 -8.96 24.11 -3.84
N GLU A 875 -10.06 23.40 -3.63
CA GLU A 875 -11.10 23.19 -4.64
C GLU A 875 -11.89 24.48 -4.94
N GLU A 876 -12.29 25.25 -3.92
CA GLU A 876 -13.22 26.36 -4.09
C GLU A 876 -12.60 27.74 -4.36
N LEU A 877 -11.32 27.95 -4.05
CA LEU A 877 -10.59 29.22 -4.23
C LEU A 877 -9.50 29.12 -5.31
N ASN A 878 -8.97 30.27 -5.75
CA ASN A 878 -7.80 30.32 -6.64
C ASN A 878 -6.49 30.30 -5.82
N VAL A 879 -6.16 29.16 -5.23
CA VAL A 879 -4.92 28.97 -4.46
C VAL A 879 -3.71 28.95 -5.43
N GLU A 880 -2.93 30.03 -5.47
CA GLU A 880 -1.71 30.19 -6.30
C GLU A 880 -0.48 29.57 -5.64
N CYS A 881 -0.47 29.52 -4.30
CA CYS A 881 0.54 28.83 -3.51
C CYS A 881 -0.05 28.08 -2.32
N LEU A 882 0.47 26.89 -2.08
CA LEU A 882 0.28 26.12 -0.85
C LEU A 882 1.62 26.01 -0.11
N ASN A 883 1.70 26.55 1.08
CA ASN A 883 2.86 26.50 1.96
C ASN A 883 2.63 25.55 3.14
N VAL A 884 3.62 24.72 3.49
CA VAL A 884 3.61 23.86 4.68
C VAL A 884 4.90 24.05 5.48
N SER A 885 4.82 24.79 6.60
CA SER A 885 5.96 25.18 7.45
C SER A 885 6.16 24.26 8.66
N GLU A 886 7.26 24.44 9.40
CA GLU A 886 7.52 23.84 10.73
C GLU A 886 7.51 22.29 10.82
N LEU A 887 7.81 21.57 9.75
CA LEU A 887 7.91 20.10 9.76
C LEU A 887 9.22 19.60 10.41
N LYS A 888 9.36 19.79 11.73
CA LYS A 888 10.54 19.39 12.51
C LYS A 888 10.85 17.89 12.38
N PRO A 889 12.13 17.50 12.25
CA PRO A 889 12.53 16.10 12.33
C PRO A 889 12.34 15.56 13.75
N SER A 890 11.70 14.41 13.86
CA SER A 890 11.78 13.57 15.05
C SER A 890 12.78 12.44 14.77
N LEU A 891 13.85 12.35 15.57
CA LEU A 891 14.82 11.25 15.50
C LEU A 891 14.17 9.87 15.79
N ASP A 892 12.98 9.87 16.43
CA ASP A 892 12.14 8.68 16.56
C ASP A 892 11.51 8.30 15.22
N LYS A 893 11.97 7.18 14.66
CA LYS A 893 11.51 6.58 13.39
C LYS A 893 10.00 6.33 13.34
N THR A 894 9.32 6.22 14.48
CA THR A 894 7.86 6.02 14.53
C THR A 894 7.08 7.30 14.18
N LYS A 895 7.60 8.48 14.51
CA LYS A 895 6.92 9.77 14.29
C LYS A 895 7.11 10.34 12.88
N ASN A 896 8.19 9.96 12.18
CA ASN A 896 8.46 10.39 10.80
C ASN A 896 7.34 10.03 9.80
N ASN A 897 6.46 9.09 10.15
CA ASN A 897 5.39 8.65 9.25
C ASN A 897 4.25 9.70 9.14
N ALA A 898 3.90 10.42 10.22
CA ALA A 898 2.79 11.38 10.21
C ALA A 898 3.10 12.65 9.39
N CYS A 899 4.28 13.26 9.58
CA CYS A 899 4.73 14.39 8.76
C CYS A 899 4.80 14.02 7.27
N GLY A 900 5.33 12.81 6.96
CA GLY A 900 5.43 12.30 5.60
C GLY A 900 4.07 12.05 4.96
N GLU A 901 3.11 11.50 5.70
CA GLU A 901 1.72 11.29 5.26
C GLU A 901 1.01 12.63 5.01
N PHE A 902 1.12 13.61 5.92
CA PHE A 902 0.53 14.94 5.75
C PHE A 902 1.08 15.67 4.53
N LEU A 903 2.41 15.76 4.41
CA LEU A 903 3.08 16.37 3.27
C LEU A 903 2.66 15.69 1.94
N SER A 904 2.60 14.36 1.93
CA SER A 904 2.18 13.58 0.77
C SER A 904 0.74 13.89 0.34
N TYR A 905 -0.17 13.99 1.31
CA TYR A 905 -1.58 14.34 1.06
C TYR A 905 -1.70 15.77 0.53
N SER A 906 -1.01 16.74 1.12
CA SER A 906 -1.05 18.15 0.69
C SER A 906 -0.57 18.35 -0.75
N VAL A 907 0.58 17.75 -1.14
CA VAL A 907 1.06 17.82 -2.54
C VAL A 907 0.10 17.12 -3.50
N TYR A 908 -0.43 15.94 -3.11
CA TYR A 908 -1.39 15.19 -3.92
C TYR A 908 -2.69 15.97 -4.16
N MET A 909 -3.31 16.50 -3.10
CA MET A 909 -4.58 17.23 -3.22
C MET A 909 -4.45 18.54 -4.00
N TYR A 910 -3.33 19.25 -3.84
CA TYR A 910 -3.07 20.48 -4.58
C TYR A 910 -2.89 20.23 -6.08
N SER A 911 -2.03 19.28 -6.45
CA SER A 911 -1.81 18.90 -7.84
C SER A 911 -3.08 18.29 -8.49
N GLN A 912 -3.79 17.38 -7.82
CA GLN A 912 -5.02 16.78 -8.37
C GLN A 912 -6.14 17.80 -8.59
N THR A 913 -6.27 18.80 -7.72
CA THR A 913 -7.26 19.87 -7.93
C THR A 913 -6.87 20.78 -9.11
N LEU A 914 -5.58 21.03 -9.31
CA LEU A 914 -5.10 21.78 -10.48
C LEU A 914 -5.28 20.97 -11.78
N ILE A 915 -5.08 19.64 -11.76
CA ILE A 915 -5.48 18.74 -12.86
C ILE A 915 -6.97 18.92 -13.17
N LYS A 916 -7.85 18.82 -12.16
CA LYS A 916 -9.30 18.98 -12.33
C LYS A 916 -9.71 20.37 -12.85
N LYS A 917 -9.00 21.44 -12.47
CA LYS A 917 -9.28 22.82 -12.92
C LYS A 917 -8.74 23.13 -14.33
N SER A 918 -7.79 22.33 -14.82
CA SER A 918 -7.20 22.45 -16.18
C SER A 918 -7.93 21.64 -17.26
N LYS A 919 -8.87 20.77 -16.86
CA LYS A 919 -9.69 19.92 -17.72
C LYS A 919 -11.12 20.43 -17.81
#